data_AF-N9XV63-F1
#
_entry.id   AF-N9XV63-F1
#
_cell.length_a   1.000
_cell.length_b   1.000
_cell.length_c   1.000
_cell.angle_alpha   90.00
_cell.angle_beta   90.00
_cell.angle_gamma   90.00
#
_symmetry.space_group_name_H-M   'P 1'
#
loop_
_entity.id
_entity.type
_entity.pdbx_description
1 polymer ?
#
loop_
_entity_poly.entity_id
_entity_poly.type
_entity_poly.pdbx_seq_one_letter_code
_entity_poly.pdbx_strand_id
1 'polypeptide(L)'
;MNLKSIKDNILKISSSFARTQGEKLSKESFVTELKGKSINNIYHIYGRVLNNNKSKTYSTHIKIDMETNKIIDAKCTCEIFEESSKHINNYICQHIVATTYTFYNKARKNIKSKSVSKKENKTVNKNTIIKKYKEKKELENKRYLNLDLRIKCIKNDNIPSFQCEFRIGPEKTNLITDIKDFIERIDNKQSIRFNDVFTYNPLKDEFLDSDKYIIDFINKNKQKIKGKYLVLHQNEIKEFLKLVDKNKKIILNYNFINYEVRVKKTNVPVALTIRLRGDEFILKHHNKFPELLSINGEVMFFDRNIYLPKEKQINSYIPIYKKFLKNSEIKYNKSLETLNYLLSELKNITNEITLDENTKEFKRKLIAPNFYFYKEDGNIYCNVKLNYSGYVIDLIKDKSNKSFLRDVKKETLIDMELERYKFIKKEKDFFFIGNEEDMYEFLNVGLLRLKEIGIVLFSNDLEKIKLINSKDIISNLDEFDNFYKLKYNFGDFTVKELGEAINLMKSGEKFYKSKNTYLDLEDPGVAKFLNLLDDLGLDKINDNEIEIDKNKIIYLQEKLKDRNLSFIKGSKVLQDIVQKLLNKEYKRKLVPKKLNATLRPYQVEGFKWLNEITALGFGGILADDMGLGKTIQIISFILSQKKTKTLIITPTSVIYNWKDEFEKFAPTLKVGLAHGSKVSREKVIDDYKKYDVILTTYGTLKNDEEKYSSLTFDYLIIDE
;
A
#
# COMPACT_ATOMS: atom_id res chain seq x y z
N MET A 1 -32.94 14.67 -29.40
CA MET A 1 -32.14 14.07 -28.31
C MET A 1 -32.03 12.55 -28.48
N ASN A 2 -30.84 12.01 -28.76
CA ASN A 2 -30.65 10.56 -28.92
C ASN A 2 -30.40 9.92 -27.54
N LEU A 3 -31.44 9.31 -26.96
CA LEU A 3 -31.38 8.73 -25.61
C LEU A 3 -30.32 7.63 -25.46
N LYS A 4 -30.04 6.88 -26.53
CA LYS A 4 -29.02 5.82 -26.50
C LYS A 4 -27.62 6.45 -26.45
N SER A 5 -27.37 7.46 -27.28
CA SER A 5 -26.12 8.23 -27.27
C SER A 5 -25.83 8.86 -25.91
N ILE A 6 -26.84 9.41 -25.22
CA ILE A 6 -26.66 10.00 -23.88
C ILE A 6 -26.25 8.97 -22.84
N LYS A 7 -26.95 7.84 -22.83
CA LYS A 7 -26.62 6.74 -21.91
C LYS A 7 -25.20 6.26 -22.18
N ASP A 8 -24.85 6.04 -23.44
CA ASP A 8 -23.54 5.51 -23.82
C ASP A 8 -22.41 6.53 -23.56
N ASN A 9 -22.67 7.84 -23.71
CA ASN A 9 -21.73 8.90 -23.37
C ASN A 9 -21.45 8.96 -21.85
N ILE A 10 -22.48 8.83 -21.01
CA ILE A 10 -22.32 8.81 -19.53
C ILE A 10 -21.62 7.52 -19.10
N LEU A 11 -21.96 6.39 -19.73
CA LEU A 11 -21.32 5.13 -19.41
C LEU A 11 -19.85 5.14 -19.82
N LYS A 12 -19.49 5.66 -21.00
CA LYS A 12 -18.10 5.68 -21.50
C LYS A 12 -17.11 6.31 -20.51
N ILE A 13 -17.52 7.37 -19.82
CA ILE A 13 -16.69 8.09 -18.83
C ILE A 13 -16.82 7.54 -17.39
N SER A 14 -17.63 6.51 -17.16
CA SER A 14 -17.78 5.85 -15.86
C SER A 14 -16.93 4.58 -15.75
N SER A 15 -16.43 4.28 -14.55
CA SER A 15 -15.65 3.05 -14.28
C SER A 15 -16.51 1.79 -14.35
N SER A 16 -15.89 0.63 -14.56
CA SER A 16 -16.58 -0.67 -14.57
C SER A 16 -17.38 -0.91 -13.29
N PHE A 17 -16.81 -0.58 -12.12
CA PHE A 17 -17.49 -0.65 -10.83
C PHE A 17 -18.73 0.26 -10.76
N ALA A 18 -18.60 1.53 -11.15
CA ALA A 18 -19.72 2.47 -11.13
C ALA A 18 -20.87 2.01 -12.06
N ARG A 19 -20.53 1.40 -13.21
CA ARG A 19 -21.50 0.77 -14.13
C ARG A 19 -22.24 -0.37 -13.46
N THR A 20 -21.54 -1.34 -12.89
CA THR A 20 -22.14 -2.53 -12.28
C THR A 20 -23.01 -2.17 -11.07
N GLN A 21 -22.52 -1.32 -10.17
CA GLN A 21 -23.28 -0.91 -8.99
C GLN A 21 -24.43 0.03 -9.34
N GLY A 22 -24.22 0.96 -10.28
CA GLY A 22 -25.28 1.86 -10.72
C GLY A 22 -26.42 1.13 -11.44
N GLU A 23 -26.10 0.12 -12.26
CA GLU A 23 -27.10 -0.74 -12.89
C GLU A 23 -27.90 -1.54 -11.84
N LYS A 24 -27.22 -2.09 -10.83
CA LYS A 24 -27.85 -2.79 -9.71
C LYS A 24 -28.83 -1.87 -8.94
N LEU A 25 -28.38 -0.68 -8.55
CA LEU A 25 -29.21 0.32 -7.87
C LEU A 25 -30.45 0.73 -8.70
N SER A 26 -30.29 0.83 -10.02
CA SER A 26 -31.41 1.11 -10.93
C SER A 26 -32.41 -0.05 -11.01
N LYS A 27 -31.93 -1.30 -11.14
CA LYS A 27 -32.78 -2.51 -11.22
C LYS A 27 -33.56 -2.76 -9.93
N GLU A 28 -32.93 -2.52 -8.78
CA GLU A 28 -33.55 -2.72 -7.47
C GLU A 28 -34.42 -1.53 -7.00
N SER A 29 -34.67 -0.55 -7.88
CA SER A 29 -35.54 0.63 -7.63
C SER A 29 -35.08 1.54 -6.48
N PHE A 30 -33.77 1.70 -6.29
CA PHE A 30 -33.20 2.61 -5.29
C PHE A 30 -33.23 4.09 -5.71
N VAL A 31 -33.57 4.39 -6.97
CA VAL A 31 -33.81 5.76 -7.45
C VAL A 31 -35.24 6.16 -7.11
N THR A 32 -35.42 6.91 -6.03
CA THR A 32 -36.73 7.27 -5.46
C THR A 32 -37.41 8.42 -6.19
N GLU A 33 -36.63 9.39 -6.66
CA GLU A 33 -37.12 10.53 -7.42
C GLU A 33 -36.27 10.76 -8.68
N LEU A 34 -36.94 11.16 -9.76
CA LEU A 34 -36.31 11.54 -11.00
C LEU A 34 -37.10 12.68 -11.65
N LYS A 35 -36.45 13.83 -11.89
CA LYS A 35 -37.05 15.00 -12.54
C LYS A 35 -36.17 15.46 -13.71
N GLY A 36 -36.78 15.77 -14.84
CA GLY A 36 -36.11 16.34 -16.01
C GLY A 36 -36.66 17.73 -16.31
N LYS A 37 -35.79 18.70 -16.63
CA LYS A 37 -36.19 20.05 -17.06
C LYS A 37 -35.25 20.56 -18.16
N SER A 38 -35.81 21.13 -19.23
CA SER A 38 -35.05 21.83 -20.26
C SER A 38 -34.98 23.32 -19.95
N ILE A 39 -33.78 23.92 -20.00
CA ILE A 39 -33.54 25.36 -19.83
C ILE A 39 -32.43 25.76 -20.81
N ASN A 40 -32.65 26.76 -21.66
CA ASN A 40 -31.64 27.33 -22.56
C ASN A 40 -30.81 26.28 -23.31
N ASN A 41 -31.48 25.35 -24.00
CA ASN A 41 -30.86 24.26 -24.78
C ASN A 41 -30.06 23.21 -23.96
N ILE A 42 -30.11 23.29 -22.63
CA ILE A 42 -29.52 22.32 -21.71
C ILE A 42 -30.63 21.52 -21.04
N TYR A 43 -30.51 20.20 -21.09
CA TYR A 43 -31.39 19.29 -20.39
C TYR A 43 -30.81 18.89 -19.04
N HIS A 44 -31.52 19.24 -17.97
CA HIS A 44 -31.15 18.94 -16.60
C HIS A 44 -31.90 17.69 -16.10
N ILE A 45 -31.17 16.72 -15.56
CA ILE A 45 -31.71 15.52 -14.93
C ILE A 45 -31.33 15.54 -13.46
N TYR A 46 -32.33 15.53 -12.58
CA TYR A 46 -32.17 15.44 -11.14
C TYR A 46 -32.63 14.07 -10.65
N GLY A 47 -31.83 13.43 -9.81
CA GLY A 47 -32.16 12.16 -9.19
C GLY A 47 -32.00 12.19 -7.67
N ARG A 48 -32.79 11.37 -6.97
CA ARG A 48 -32.52 10.99 -5.58
C ARG A 48 -32.32 9.48 -5.53
N VAL A 49 -31.16 9.06 -5.00
CA VAL A 49 -30.75 7.65 -4.98
C VAL A 49 -30.45 7.23 -3.56
N LEU A 50 -31.11 6.18 -3.10
CA LEU A 50 -30.84 5.55 -1.81
C LEU A 50 -29.55 4.73 -1.88
N ASN A 51 -28.79 4.73 -0.78
CA ASN A 51 -27.69 3.78 -0.59
C ASN A 51 -28.23 2.33 -0.45
N ASN A 52 -27.38 1.31 -0.61
CA ASN A 52 -27.72 -0.11 -0.56
C ASN A 52 -28.53 -0.52 0.69
N ASN A 53 -28.32 0.17 1.83
CA ASN A 53 -29.01 -0.10 3.10
C ASN A 53 -30.27 0.77 3.32
N LYS A 54 -30.69 1.57 2.33
CA LYS A 54 -31.83 2.51 2.38
C LYS A 54 -31.80 3.55 3.53
N SER A 55 -30.63 3.79 4.11
CA SER A 55 -30.46 4.67 5.27
C SER A 55 -30.06 6.12 4.94
N LYS A 56 -29.45 6.34 3.77
CA LYS A 56 -29.02 7.67 3.29
C LYS A 56 -29.47 7.87 1.85
N THR A 57 -29.85 9.10 1.53
CA THR A 57 -30.28 9.51 0.18
C THR A 57 -29.27 10.49 -0.40
N TYR A 58 -28.83 10.25 -1.63
CA TYR A 58 -27.91 11.13 -2.35
C TYR A 58 -28.64 11.83 -3.50
N SER A 59 -28.39 13.12 -3.66
CA SER A 59 -28.91 13.91 -4.77
C SER A 59 -27.93 13.87 -5.94
N THR A 60 -28.44 13.70 -7.14
CA THR A 60 -27.67 13.71 -8.39
C THR A 60 -28.20 14.79 -9.32
N HIS A 61 -27.30 15.42 -10.10
CA HIS A 61 -27.64 16.40 -11.12
C HIS A 61 -26.79 16.17 -12.36
N ILE A 62 -27.39 16.05 -13.53
CA ILE A 62 -26.72 15.84 -14.81
C ILE A 62 -27.19 16.93 -15.78
N LYS A 63 -26.26 17.62 -16.44
CA LYS A 63 -26.51 18.63 -17.47
C LYS A 63 -26.06 18.10 -18.82
N ILE A 64 -26.96 18.09 -19.79
CA ILE A 64 -26.71 17.56 -21.14
C ILE A 64 -27.04 18.64 -22.15
N ASP A 65 -26.12 18.88 -23.09
CA ASP A 65 -26.35 19.72 -24.25
C ASP A 65 -27.31 19.00 -25.22
N MET A 66 -28.43 19.64 -25.59
CA MET A 66 -29.44 18.99 -26.43
C MET A 66 -29.07 18.92 -27.91
N GLU A 67 -28.15 19.75 -28.40
CA GLU A 67 -27.66 19.74 -29.79
C GLU A 67 -26.56 18.71 -29.96
N THR A 68 -25.55 18.73 -29.10
CA THR A 68 -24.37 17.87 -29.21
C THR A 68 -24.52 16.51 -28.51
N ASN A 69 -25.55 16.33 -27.67
CA ASN A 69 -25.73 15.18 -26.77
C ASN A 69 -24.52 14.92 -25.84
N LYS A 70 -23.65 15.92 -25.64
CA LYS A 70 -22.51 15.85 -24.72
C LYS A 70 -22.95 16.22 -23.30
N ILE A 71 -22.27 15.64 -22.33
CA ILE A 71 -22.46 15.95 -20.92
C ILE A 71 -21.66 17.21 -20.62
N ILE A 72 -22.34 18.24 -20.13
CA ILE A 72 -21.73 19.50 -19.74
C ILE A 72 -21.18 19.40 -18.31
N ASP A 73 -21.94 18.79 -17.40
CA ASP A 73 -21.62 18.73 -15.98
C ASP A 73 -22.43 17.60 -15.30
N ALA A 74 -21.86 16.96 -14.29
CA ALA A 74 -22.54 15.95 -13.49
C ALA A 74 -22.09 16.03 -12.03
N LYS A 75 -23.04 16.13 -11.09
CA LYS A 75 -22.79 16.31 -9.65
C LYS A 75 -23.52 15.29 -8.80
N CYS A 76 -22.93 14.90 -7.68
CA CYS A 76 -23.56 14.05 -6.67
C CYS A 76 -23.16 14.44 -5.25
N THR A 77 -24.07 14.29 -4.29
CA THR A 77 -23.82 14.58 -2.85
C THR A 77 -23.24 13.39 -2.07
N CYS A 78 -22.66 12.39 -2.74
CA CYS A 78 -22.02 11.27 -2.04
C CYS A 78 -20.55 11.60 -1.76
N GLU A 79 -20.04 11.18 -0.59
CA GLU A 79 -18.67 11.43 -0.14
C GLU A 79 -17.62 11.04 -1.20
N ILE A 80 -17.82 9.90 -1.88
CA ILE A 80 -16.94 9.43 -2.96
C ILE A 80 -16.87 10.44 -4.13
N PHE A 81 -17.98 11.08 -4.47
CA PHE A 81 -18.03 12.06 -5.54
C PHE A 81 -17.35 13.35 -5.10
N GLU A 82 -17.64 13.80 -3.87
CA GLU A 82 -17.05 15.03 -3.29
C GLU A 82 -15.52 14.94 -3.22
N GLU A 83 -14.97 13.78 -2.85
CA GLU A 83 -13.53 13.55 -2.80
C GLU A 83 -12.91 13.35 -4.19
N SER A 84 -13.51 12.49 -5.03
CA SER A 84 -12.95 12.16 -6.35
C SER A 84 -13.03 13.32 -7.36
N SER A 85 -14.05 14.18 -7.26
CA SER A 85 -14.22 15.34 -8.14
C SER A 85 -13.15 16.43 -7.96
N LYS A 86 -12.36 16.38 -6.87
CA LYS A 86 -11.21 17.28 -6.65
C LYS A 86 -10.01 16.93 -7.53
N HIS A 87 -9.91 15.67 -7.96
CA HIS A 87 -8.76 15.13 -8.68
C HIS A 87 -9.11 14.66 -10.10
N ILE A 88 -10.39 14.36 -10.36
CA ILE A 88 -10.87 13.85 -11.64
C ILE A 88 -12.02 14.73 -12.16
N ASN A 89 -11.75 15.47 -13.23
CA ASN A 89 -12.77 16.27 -13.92
C ASN A 89 -13.87 15.35 -14.51
N ASN A 90 -15.14 15.72 -14.29
CA ASN A 90 -16.32 14.96 -14.75
C ASN A 90 -16.43 13.52 -14.20
N TYR A 91 -16.01 13.29 -12.96
CA TYR A 91 -16.16 12.00 -12.29
C TYR A 91 -17.62 11.52 -12.23
N ILE A 92 -17.89 10.27 -12.62
CA ILE A 92 -19.22 9.66 -12.60
C ILE A 92 -19.29 8.55 -11.54
N CYS A 93 -19.96 8.84 -10.43
CA CYS A 93 -20.22 7.86 -9.37
C CYS A 93 -21.40 6.91 -9.70
N GLN A 94 -21.53 5.82 -8.94
CA GLN A 94 -22.60 4.82 -9.10
C GLN A 94 -24.03 5.42 -9.04
N HIS A 95 -24.25 6.50 -8.29
CA HIS A 95 -25.56 7.13 -8.16
C HIS A 95 -25.95 7.90 -9.43
N ILE A 96 -24.97 8.55 -10.08
CA ILE A 96 -25.17 9.22 -11.36
C ILE A 96 -25.48 8.18 -12.43
N VAL A 97 -24.74 7.06 -12.46
CA VAL A 97 -25.04 5.93 -13.34
C VAL A 97 -26.45 5.38 -13.11
N ALA A 98 -26.87 5.16 -11.86
CA ALA A 98 -28.21 4.68 -11.52
C ALA A 98 -29.31 5.65 -11.99
N THR A 99 -29.06 6.96 -11.85
CA THR A 99 -29.94 8.03 -12.34
C THR A 99 -30.09 7.95 -13.87
N THR A 100 -28.98 7.76 -14.59
CA THR A 100 -28.95 7.63 -16.06
C THR A 100 -29.69 6.39 -16.55
N TYR A 101 -29.47 5.21 -15.97
CA TYR A 101 -30.22 4.00 -16.35
C TYR A 101 -31.72 4.16 -16.10
N THR A 102 -32.08 4.74 -14.97
CA THR A 102 -33.49 4.95 -14.60
C THR A 102 -34.16 5.97 -15.53
N PHE A 103 -33.46 7.05 -15.88
CA PHE A 103 -33.92 8.03 -16.86
C PHE A 103 -34.10 7.42 -18.24
N TYR A 104 -33.09 6.71 -18.75
CA TYR A 104 -33.14 6.05 -20.05
C TYR A 104 -34.33 5.08 -20.14
N ASN A 105 -34.54 4.25 -19.10
CA ASN A 105 -35.62 3.28 -19.07
C ASN A 105 -37.00 3.93 -19.01
N LYS A 106 -37.19 5.01 -18.21
CA LYS A 106 -38.45 5.76 -18.16
C LYS A 106 -38.72 6.50 -19.48
N ALA A 107 -37.72 7.17 -20.05
CA ALA A 107 -37.84 7.89 -21.30
C ALA A 107 -38.15 6.95 -22.48
N ARG A 108 -37.51 5.78 -22.54
CA ARG A 108 -37.78 4.74 -23.56
C ARG A 108 -39.20 4.17 -23.45
N LYS A 109 -39.71 3.96 -22.22
CA LYS A 109 -41.11 3.54 -22.00
C LYS A 109 -42.11 4.62 -22.47
N ASN A 110 -41.83 5.88 -22.19
CA ASN A 110 -42.69 7.01 -22.61
C ASN A 110 -42.68 7.25 -24.14
N ILE A 111 -41.60 6.91 -24.84
CA ILE A 111 -41.54 6.97 -26.31
C ILE A 111 -42.30 5.78 -26.93
N LYS A 112 -42.16 4.57 -26.37
CA LYS A 112 -42.95 3.40 -26.79
C LYS A 112 -44.46 3.57 -26.55
N SER A 113 -44.86 4.29 -25.51
CA SER A 113 -46.27 4.62 -25.26
C SER A 113 -46.80 5.76 -26.14
N LYS A 114 -45.94 6.58 -26.75
CA LYS A 114 -46.33 7.62 -27.72
C LYS A 114 -46.45 7.11 -29.16
N SER A 115 -45.86 5.95 -29.49
CA SER A 115 -46.01 5.29 -30.80
C SER A 115 -47.22 4.36 -30.90
N VAL A 116 -48.01 4.22 -29.83
CA VAL A 116 -49.27 3.43 -29.81
C VAL A 116 -50.37 4.31 -29.24
N SER A 117 -50.76 5.35 -29.98
CA SER A 117 -51.96 6.13 -29.68
C SER A 117 -52.52 6.79 -30.95
N LYS A 118 -53.07 5.96 -31.83
CA LYS A 118 -54.17 6.32 -32.74
C LYS A 118 -55.13 5.12 -32.80
N LYS A 119 -56.03 5.02 -31.82
CA LYS A 119 -57.48 4.94 -32.01
C LYS A 119 -58.18 4.57 -30.70
N GLU A 120 -59.21 5.38 -30.46
CA GLU A 120 -60.44 5.12 -29.72
C GLU A 120 -60.43 5.16 -28.18
N ASN A 121 -60.96 6.30 -27.72
CA ASN A 121 -61.64 6.52 -26.45
C ASN A 121 -62.66 5.41 -26.16
N LYS A 122 -62.69 4.94 -24.91
CA LYS A 122 -63.94 4.75 -24.16
C LYS A 122 -63.66 4.74 -22.66
N THR A 123 -64.21 5.75 -21.99
CA THR A 123 -64.51 5.83 -20.57
C THR A 123 -65.19 4.56 -20.08
N VAL A 124 -64.60 3.86 -19.10
CA VAL A 124 -65.34 2.93 -18.24
C VAL A 124 -64.77 2.95 -16.82
N ASN A 125 -65.64 3.39 -15.91
CA ASN A 125 -65.70 3.11 -14.48
C ASN A 125 -65.07 1.76 -14.08
N LYS A 126 -64.17 1.76 -13.09
CA LYS A 126 -63.75 0.53 -12.39
C LYS A 126 -64.13 0.57 -10.92
N ASN A 127 -65.45 0.59 -10.69
CA ASN A 127 -66.01 -0.39 -9.78
C ASN A 127 -65.82 -1.78 -10.41
N THR A 128 -65.55 -2.78 -9.57
CA THR A 128 -65.51 -4.22 -9.86
C THR A 128 -64.32 -4.75 -10.70
N ILE A 129 -63.32 -5.32 -10.01
CA ILE A 129 -62.91 -6.75 -10.08
C ILE A 129 -62.45 -7.14 -8.66
N ILE A 130 -63.41 -7.25 -7.74
CA ILE A 130 -63.52 -8.37 -6.78
C ILE A 130 -65.03 -8.67 -6.70
N LYS A 131 -65.59 -9.04 -7.86
CA LYS A 131 -66.98 -9.50 -8.02
C LYS A 131 -66.97 -10.77 -8.88
N LYS A 132 -66.10 -11.71 -8.51
CA LYS A 132 -66.05 -13.10 -9.03
C LYS A 132 -65.66 -14.08 -7.90
N TYR A 133 -66.31 -13.92 -6.76
CA TYR A 133 -66.44 -14.92 -5.68
C TYR A 133 -67.79 -14.79 -4.93
N LYS A 134 -68.84 -14.39 -5.67
CA LYS A 134 -70.27 -14.45 -5.31
C LYS A 134 -70.94 -14.65 -6.68
N GLU A 135 -71.53 -15.78 -7.05
CA GLU A 135 -72.58 -16.56 -6.36
C GLU A 135 -72.53 -18.04 -6.77
N LYS A 136 -72.38 -18.93 -5.78
CA LYS A 136 -73.12 -20.20 -5.66
C LYS A 136 -72.78 -20.83 -4.31
N LYS A 137 -73.50 -20.37 -3.28
CA LYS A 137 -73.86 -21.09 -2.05
C LYS A 137 -74.55 -20.08 -1.12
N GLU A 138 -75.82 -20.31 -0.83
CA GLU A 138 -76.46 -19.75 0.35
C GLU A 138 -75.69 -20.24 1.58
N LEU A 139 -74.97 -19.36 2.28
CA LEU A 139 -74.41 -19.57 3.62
C LEU A 139 -74.02 -18.20 4.22
N GLU A 140 -74.79 -17.77 5.22
CA GLU A 140 -74.57 -16.77 6.27
C GLU A 140 -73.44 -15.71 6.09
N ASN A 141 -73.81 -14.43 5.95
CA ASN A 141 -72.88 -13.29 5.99
C ASN A 141 -72.19 -13.20 7.38
N LYS A 142 -70.89 -13.50 7.44
CA LYS A 142 -70.08 -13.33 8.65
C LYS A 142 -69.49 -11.91 8.76
N ARG A 143 -69.49 -11.34 9.97
CA ARG A 143 -68.92 -10.04 10.36
C ARG A 143 -67.60 -10.25 11.11
N TYR A 144 -66.53 -9.58 10.70
CA TYR A 144 -65.22 -9.74 11.35
C TYR A 144 -65.07 -8.86 12.59
N LEU A 145 -64.39 -9.39 13.63
CA LEU A 145 -64.13 -8.69 14.89
C LEU A 145 -62.64 -8.40 15.11
N ASN A 146 -62.36 -7.22 15.62
CA ASN A 146 -61.06 -6.84 16.18
C ASN A 146 -60.96 -7.27 17.64
N LEU A 147 -59.77 -7.72 18.05
CA LEU A 147 -59.44 -8.07 19.43
C LEU A 147 -58.33 -7.13 19.95
N ASP A 148 -58.64 -6.15 20.78
CA ASP A 148 -57.59 -5.32 21.40
C ASP A 148 -57.03 -5.97 22.66
N LEU A 149 -55.71 -5.85 22.85
CA LEU A 149 -54.98 -6.44 23.96
C LEU A 149 -54.37 -5.36 24.83
N ARG A 150 -54.62 -5.44 26.15
CA ARG A 150 -53.92 -4.65 27.15
C ARG A 150 -53.22 -5.58 28.14
N ILE A 151 -51.93 -5.38 28.35
CA ILE A 151 -51.11 -6.21 29.25
C ILE A 151 -50.59 -5.31 30.36
N LYS A 152 -50.91 -5.60 31.61
CA LYS A 152 -50.33 -4.93 32.77
C LYS A 152 -49.26 -5.80 33.39
N CYS A 153 -48.03 -5.31 33.43
CA CYS A 153 -46.92 -5.95 34.12
C CYS A 153 -46.92 -5.53 35.59
N ILE A 154 -46.93 -6.52 36.49
CA ILE A 154 -46.90 -6.33 37.94
C ILE A 154 -45.66 -7.05 38.47
N LYS A 155 -44.75 -6.28 39.06
CA LYS A 155 -43.55 -6.81 39.72
C LYS A 155 -43.80 -6.89 41.23
N ASN A 156 -44.08 -8.08 41.75
CA ASN A 156 -44.05 -8.37 43.19
C ASN A 156 -42.84 -9.27 43.46
N ASP A 157 -42.00 -8.93 44.45
CA ASP A 157 -40.89 -9.75 44.95
C ASP A 157 -40.05 -10.45 43.86
N ASN A 158 -39.60 -9.69 42.86
CA ASN A 158 -38.77 -10.12 41.72
C ASN A 158 -39.39 -11.10 40.71
N ILE A 159 -40.65 -11.54 40.88
CA ILE A 159 -41.34 -12.39 39.90
C ILE A 159 -42.39 -11.57 39.14
N PRO A 160 -42.14 -11.20 37.88
CA PRO A 160 -43.12 -10.48 37.09
C PRO A 160 -44.33 -11.37 36.78
N SER A 161 -45.52 -10.83 37.04
CA SER A 161 -46.81 -11.38 36.61
C SER A 161 -47.48 -10.42 35.63
N PHE A 162 -48.29 -10.97 34.73
CA PHE A 162 -48.90 -10.23 33.63
C PHE A 162 -50.41 -10.40 33.68
N GLN A 163 -51.15 -9.31 33.78
CA GLN A 163 -52.60 -9.30 33.64
C GLN A 163 -52.97 -8.90 32.22
N CYS A 164 -53.49 -9.84 31.44
CA CYS A 164 -53.97 -9.62 30.09
C CYS A 164 -55.47 -9.34 30.09
N GLU A 165 -55.87 -8.18 29.57
CA GLU A 165 -57.23 -7.71 29.38
C GLU A 165 -57.55 -7.69 27.88
N PHE A 166 -58.76 -8.13 27.53
CA PHE A 166 -59.21 -8.32 26.15
C PHE A 166 -60.44 -7.48 25.84
N ARG A 167 -60.47 -6.85 24.67
CA ARG A 167 -61.63 -6.08 24.21
C ARG A 167 -61.99 -6.47 22.79
N ILE A 168 -63.28 -6.59 22.47
CA ILE A 168 -63.74 -7.05 21.16
C ILE A 168 -64.78 -6.12 20.52
N GLY A 169 -64.77 -6.06 19.19
CA GLY A 169 -65.79 -5.34 18.41
C GLY A 169 -65.40 -5.15 16.93
N PRO A 170 -66.36 -4.81 16.06
CA PRO A 170 -66.10 -4.64 14.62
C PRO A 170 -65.30 -3.36 14.31
N GLU A 171 -65.61 -2.25 14.98
CA GLU A 171 -64.90 -0.96 14.82
C GLU A 171 -64.44 -0.39 16.17
N LYS A 172 -65.36 -0.26 17.15
CA LYS A 172 -65.04 0.10 18.55
C LYS A 172 -65.06 -1.13 19.43
N THR A 173 -64.02 -1.33 20.22
CA THR A 173 -63.86 -2.52 21.08
C THR A 173 -64.44 -2.31 22.49
N ASN A 174 -65.21 -3.30 22.95
CA ASN A 174 -65.82 -3.35 24.27
C ASN A 174 -65.07 -4.33 25.17
N LEU A 175 -64.94 -4.00 26.45
CA LEU A 175 -64.24 -4.82 27.43
C LEU A 175 -64.98 -6.14 27.68
N ILE A 176 -64.25 -7.25 27.68
CA ILE A 176 -64.73 -8.52 28.20
C ILE A 176 -64.63 -8.46 29.74
N THR A 177 -65.76 -8.36 30.42
CA THR A 177 -65.84 -8.23 31.88
C THR A 177 -65.67 -9.56 32.61
N ASP A 178 -66.09 -10.66 31.99
CA ASP A 178 -65.86 -12.03 32.45
C ASP A 178 -65.38 -12.91 31.29
N ILE A 179 -64.11 -13.30 31.32
CA ILE A 179 -63.51 -14.10 30.25
C ILE A 179 -64.00 -15.56 30.33
N LYS A 180 -64.35 -16.09 31.50
CA LYS A 180 -64.81 -17.49 31.63
C LYS A 180 -66.17 -17.68 30.96
N ASP A 181 -67.15 -16.84 31.34
CA ASP A 181 -68.48 -16.82 30.72
C ASP A 181 -68.38 -16.57 29.21
N PHE A 182 -67.49 -15.68 28.79
CA PHE A 182 -67.25 -15.40 27.37
C PHE A 182 -66.80 -16.64 26.59
N ILE A 183 -65.81 -17.40 27.08
CA ILE A 183 -65.32 -18.60 26.40
C ILE A 183 -66.35 -19.73 26.45
N GLU A 184 -67.03 -19.96 27.57
CA GLU A 184 -68.08 -20.97 27.68
C GLU A 184 -69.23 -20.73 26.70
N ARG A 185 -69.64 -19.47 26.52
CA ARG A 185 -70.67 -19.10 25.55
C ARG A 185 -70.20 -19.20 24.10
N ILE A 186 -68.91 -18.96 23.83
CA ILE A 186 -68.32 -19.25 22.51
C ILE A 186 -68.40 -20.75 22.23
N ASP A 187 -67.95 -21.58 23.16
CA ASP A 187 -67.94 -23.05 23.03
C ASP A 187 -69.38 -23.58 22.80
N ASN A 188 -70.36 -23.00 23.50
CA ASN A 188 -71.79 -23.34 23.42
C ASN A 188 -72.57 -22.61 22.29
N LYS A 189 -71.90 -21.81 21.45
CA LYS A 189 -72.51 -21.01 20.35
C LYS A 189 -73.64 -20.05 20.79
N GLN A 190 -73.53 -19.49 21.99
CA GLN A 190 -74.51 -18.53 22.55
C GLN A 190 -74.10 -17.08 22.30
N SER A 191 -75.08 -16.20 22.08
CA SER A 191 -74.83 -14.77 21.89
C SER A 191 -74.55 -14.03 23.21
N ILE A 192 -73.77 -12.95 23.14
CA ILE A 192 -73.33 -12.15 24.30
C ILE A 192 -73.55 -10.68 24.00
N ARG A 193 -74.41 -10.02 24.77
CA ARG A 193 -74.67 -8.58 24.65
C ARG A 193 -73.62 -7.80 25.44
N PHE A 194 -72.89 -6.90 24.78
CA PHE A 194 -71.91 -6.02 25.43
C PHE A 194 -72.49 -4.64 25.75
N ASN A 195 -73.33 -4.11 24.86
CA ASN A 195 -74.09 -2.87 25.04
C ASN A 195 -75.31 -2.88 24.10
N ASP A 196 -76.02 -1.74 23.99
CA ASP A 196 -77.21 -1.61 23.14
C ASP A 196 -76.91 -1.70 21.64
N VAL A 197 -75.65 -1.52 21.23
CA VAL A 197 -75.22 -1.42 19.84
C VAL A 197 -74.48 -2.68 19.36
N PHE A 198 -73.83 -3.41 20.26
CA PHE A 198 -73.00 -4.56 19.96
C PHE A 198 -73.38 -5.79 20.78
N THR A 199 -73.88 -6.79 20.06
CA THR A 199 -74.05 -8.17 20.53
C THR A 199 -73.14 -9.06 19.70
N TYR A 200 -72.29 -9.81 20.38
CA TYR A 200 -71.49 -10.88 19.79
C TYR A 200 -72.38 -12.09 19.49
N ASN A 201 -72.32 -12.62 18.28
CA ASN A 201 -73.05 -13.80 17.85
C ASN A 201 -72.09 -14.81 17.21
N PRO A 202 -71.77 -15.94 17.87
CA PRO A 202 -70.82 -16.95 17.36
C PRO A 202 -71.15 -17.53 15.97
N LEU A 203 -72.42 -17.46 15.54
CA LEU A 203 -72.85 -17.93 14.21
C LEU A 203 -72.59 -16.89 13.11
N LYS A 204 -72.56 -15.60 13.47
CA LYS A 204 -72.43 -14.49 12.51
C LYS A 204 -71.12 -13.71 12.65
N ASP A 205 -70.40 -13.84 13.76
CA ASP A 205 -69.19 -13.08 14.04
C ASP A 205 -67.94 -13.97 14.01
N GLU A 206 -66.91 -13.54 13.30
CA GLU A 206 -65.67 -14.28 13.15
C GLU A 206 -64.45 -13.42 13.55
N PHE A 207 -63.54 -13.97 14.34
CA PHE A 207 -62.26 -13.33 14.61
C PHE A 207 -61.33 -13.45 13.40
N LEU A 208 -60.42 -12.48 13.25
CA LEU A 208 -59.31 -12.62 12.30
C LEU A 208 -58.52 -13.90 12.59
N ASP A 209 -58.00 -14.56 11.55
CA ASP A 209 -57.29 -15.84 11.70
C ASP A 209 -56.09 -15.74 12.66
N SER A 210 -55.43 -14.59 12.72
CA SER A 210 -54.34 -14.32 13.68
C SER A 210 -54.81 -14.25 15.13
N ASP A 211 -56.07 -13.89 15.37
CA ASP A 211 -56.65 -13.71 16.70
C ASP A 211 -57.33 -14.99 17.23
N LYS A 212 -57.72 -15.92 16.35
CA LYS A 212 -58.26 -17.23 16.73
C LYS A 212 -57.30 -17.99 17.65
N TYR A 213 -56.00 -17.97 17.34
CA TYR A 213 -54.98 -18.61 18.19
C TYR A 213 -54.91 -18.02 19.60
N ILE A 214 -55.23 -16.74 19.77
CA ILE A 214 -55.26 -16.08 21.07
C ILE A 214 -56.47 -16.58 21.87
N ILE A 215 -57.63 -16.72 21.23
CA ILE A 215 -58.83 -17.28 21.85
C ILE A 215 -58.60 -18.74 22.28
N ASP A 216 -57.98 -19.56 21.43
CA ASP A 216 -57.62 -20.94 21.75
C ASP A 216 -56.65 -21.02 22.94
N PHE A 217 -55.71 -20.07 23.04
CA PHE A 217 -54.79 -20.00 24.18
C PHE A 217 -55.51 -19.63 25.47
N ILE A 218 -56.46 -18.70 25.44
CA ILE A 218 -57.32 -18.36 26.58
C ILE A 218 -58.12 -19.60 27.01
N ASN A 219 -58.70 -20.33 26.05
CA ASN A 219 -59.48 -21.54 26.28
C ASN A 219 -58.65 -22.65 26.96
N LYS A 220 -57.41 -22.87 26.51
CA LYS A 220 -56.47 -23.83 27.13
C LYS A 220 -56.00 -23.43 28.54
N ASN A 221 -56.16 -22.17 28.93
CA ASN A 221 -55.70 -21.62 30.21
C ASN A 221 -56.85 -21.10 31.10
N LYS A 222 -58.07 -21.66 30.98
CA LYS A 222 -59.26 -21.25 31.76
C LYS A 222 -59.01 -21.14 33.27
N GLN A 223 -58.19 -22.03 33.82
CA GLN A 223 -57.84 -22.09 35.25
C GLN A 223 -57.10 -20.84 35.75
N LYS A 224 -56.51 -20.04 34.86
CA LYS A 224 -55.74 -18.82 35.19
C LYS A 224 -56.53 -17.53 35.01
N ILE A 225 -57.80 -17.63 34.64
CA ILE A 225 -58.68 -16.48 34.47
C ILE A 225 -59.20 -16.03 35.85
N LYS A 226 -59.04 -14.74 36.13
CA LYS A 226 -59.58 -14.05 37.31
C LYS A 226 -60.45 -12.87 36.84
N GLY A 227 -61.75 -13.12 36.68
CA GLY A 227 -62.72 -12.16 36.15
C GLY A 227 -62.35 -11.68 34.74
N LYS A 228 -62.08 -10.38 34.59
CA LYS A 228 -61.67 -9.74 33.33
C LYS A 228 -60.19 -9.91 32.93
N TYR A 229 -59.39 -10.62 33.74
CA TYR A 229 -57.96 -10.78 33.49
C TYR A 229 -57.58 -12.25 33.28
N LEU A 230 -56.78 -12.50 32.25
CA LEU A 230 -55.96 -13.71 32.17
C LEU A 230 -54.62 -13.42 32.83
N VAL A 231 -54.30 -14.11 33.93
CA VAL A 231 -53.05 -13.91 34.67
C VAL A 231 -52.00 -14.88 34.16
N LEU A 232 -50.91 -14.35 33.62
CA LEU A 232 -49.81 -15.13 33.05
C LEU A 232 -48.50 -14.88 33.82
N HIS A 233 -47.68 -15.93 33.91
CA HIS A 233 -46.33 -15.91 34.45
C HIS A 233 -45.28 -16.07 33.33
N GLN A 234 -44.00 -16.13 33.68
CA GLN A 234 -42.87 -15.92 32.75
C GLN A 234 -42.84 -16.81 31.51
N ASN A 235 -43.03 -18.12 31.66
CA ASN A 235 -43.01 -19.04 30.52
C ASN A 235 -44.23 -18.84 29.62
N GLU A 236 -45.37 -18.52 30.23
CA GLU A 236 -46.67 -18.42 29.58
C GLU A 236 -46.80 -17.12 28.80
N ILE A 237 -46.26 -16.01 29.33
CA ILE A 237 -46.29 -14.73 28.62
C ILE A 237 -45.48 -14.80 27.32
N LYS A 238 -44.37 -15.56 27.30
CA LYS A 238 -43.59 -15.79 26.07
C LYS A 238 -44.43 -16.54 25.04
N GLU A 239 -45.10 -17.62 25.45
CA GLU A 239 -45.97 -18.40 24.58
C GLU A 239 -47.15 -17.57 24.05
N PHE A 240 -47.80 -16.80 24.93
CA PHE A 240 -48.87 -15.90 24.56
C PHE A 240 -48.40 -14.84 23.55
N LEU A 241 -47.27 -14.17 23.80
CA LEU A 241 -46.71 -13.15 22.91
C LEU A 241 -46.26 -13.73 21.56
N LYS A 242 -45.91 -15.02 21.47
CA LYS A 242 -45.64 -15.67 20.17
C LYS A 242 -46.88 -15.74 19.29
N LEU A 243 -48.08 -15.80 19.87
CA LEU A 243 -49.34 -15.87 19.13
C LEU A 243 -49.78 -14.50 18.61
N VAL A 244 -49.34 -13.41 19.26
CA VAL A 244 -49.66 -12.05 18.83
C VAL A 244 -49.04 -11.76 17.45
N ASP A 245 -49.86 -11.22 16.55
CA ASP A 245 -49.40 -10.80 15.23
C ASP A 245 -48.38 -9.65 15.33
N LYS A 246 -47.35 -9.69 14.49
CA LYS A 246 -46.24 -8.73 14.51
C LYS A 246 -46.65 -7.27 14.26
N ASN A 247 -47.75 -7.06 13.52
CA ASN A 247 -48.24 -5.73 13.17
C ASN A 247 -49.26 -5.21 14.17
N LYS A 248 -49.77 -6.08 15.05
CA LYS A 248 -50.78 -5.75 16.04
C LYS A 248 -50.21 -4.85 17.12
N LYS A 249 -50.92 -3.77 17.41
CA LYS A 249 -50.62 -2.85 18.49
C LYS A 249 -51.24 -3.39 19.78
N ILE A 250 -50.47 -3.41 20.85
CA ILE A 250 -50.94 -3.78 22.19
C ILE A 250 -50.59 -2.66 23.16
N ILE A 251 -51.40 -2.49 24.20
CA ILE A 251 -51.10 -1.52 25.26
C ILE A 251 -50.39 -2.26 26.39
N LEU A 252 -49.12 -1.95 26.61
CA LEU A 252 -48.35 -2.44 27.75
C LEU A 252 -48.38 -1.39 28.86
N ASN A 253 -48.99 -1.71 30.00
CA ASN A 253 -48.80 -0.94 31.23
C ASN A 253 -47.57 -1.49 31.95
N TYR A 254 -46.50 -0.68 32.00
CA TYR A 254 -45.25 -0.98 32.68
C TYR A 254 -44.86 0.22 33.55
N ASN A 255 -44.56 -0.04 34.83
CA ASN A 255 -44.26 1.01 35.82
C ASN A 255 -45.30 2.15 35.83
N PHE A 256 -46.59 1.80 35.84
CA PHE A 256 -47.73 2.73 35.84
C PHE A 256 -47.89 3.59 34.58
N ILE A 257 -47.08 3.37 33.53
CA ILE A 257 -47.16 4.09 32.26
C ILE A 257 -47.69 3.16 31.17
N ASN A 258 -48.64 3.65 30.36
CA ASN A 258 -49.17 2.94 29.21
C ASN A 258 -48.31 3.22 27.97
N TYR A 259 -47.72 2.15 27.42
CA TYR A 259 -46.99 2.17 26.16
C TYR A 259 -47.79 1.47 25.09
N GLU A 260 -47.99 2.13 23.94
CA GLU A 260 -48.40 1.44 22.73
C GLU A 260 -47.19 0.72 22.14
N VAL A 261 -47.22 -0.61 22.13
CA VAL A 261 -46.09 -1.45 21.74
C VAL A 261 -46.49 -2.46 20.68
N ARG A 262 -45.48 -2.99 19.98
CA ARG A 262 -45.62 -4.15 19.09
C ARG A 262 -44.71 -5.29 19.55
N VAL A 263 -45.13 -6.52 19.26
CA VAL A 263 -44.35 -7.72 19.58
C VAL A 263 -43.46 -8.09 18.39
N LYS A 264 -42.15 -8.07 18.60
CA LYS A 264 -41.13 -8.39 17.60
C LYS A 264 -40.48 -9.74 17.93
N LYS A 265 -40.63 -10.70 17.01
CA LYS A 265 -40.02 -12.05 17.09
C LYS A 265 -38.56 -12.04 16.60
N THR A 266 -37.80 -11.05 17.06
CA THR A 266 -36.43 -10.78 16.64
C THR A 266 -35.55 -10.42 17.82
N ASN A 267 -34.24 -10.45 17.60
CA ASN A 267 -33.25 -9.97 18.56
C ASN A 267 -33.46 -8.49 18.92
N VAL A 268 -33.07 -8.12 20.15
CA VAL A 268 -33.09 -6.73 20.63
C VAL A 268 -31.93 -5.95 20.01
N PRO A 269 -32.15 -4.75 19.45
CA PRO A 269 -31.08 -3.91 18.92
C PRO A 269 -30.36 -3.17 20.07
N VAL A 270 -29.35 -3.80 20.64
CA VAL A 270 -28.52 -3.23 21.71
C VAL A 270 -27.36 -2.46 21.08
N ALA A 271 -27.07 -1.24 21.51
CA ALA A 271 -25.93 -0.47 21.01
C ALA A 271 -24.78 -0.47 22.03
N LEU A 272 -23.61 -0.95 21.62
CA LEU A 272 -22.44 -1.10 22.51
C LEU A 272 -21.23 -0.34 21.97
N THR A 273 -20.44 0.25 22.86
CA THR A 273 -19.18 0.92 22.54
C THR A 273 -18.01 0.21 23.20
N ILE A 274 -16.92 -0.03 22.46
CA ILE A 274 -15.62 -0.35 23.05
C ILE A 274 -14.75 0.90 22.96
N ARG A 275 -14.21 1.32 24.10
CA ARG A 275 -13.27 2.44 24.20
C ARG A 275 -11.91 1.98 24.70
N LEU A 276 -10.84 2.58 24.21
CA LEU A 276 -9.49 2.34 24.72
C LEU A 276 -9.05 3.52 25.58
N ARG A 277 -8.80 3.28 26.87
CA ARG A 277 -8.25 4.27 27.81
C ARG A 277 -7.03 3.67 28.51
N GLY A 278 -5.85 4.23 28.25
CA GLY A 278 -4.58 3.72 28.79
C GLY A 278 -4.32 2.28 28.31
N ASP A 279 -4.31 1.36 29.27
CA ASP A 279 -4.07 -0.07 29.06
C ASP A 279 -5.31 -0.96 29.28
N GLU A 280 -6.50 -0.38 29.15
CA GLU A 280 -7.77 -1.10 29.31
C GLU A 280 -8.74 -0.83 28.15
N PHE A 281 -9.41 -1.88 27.68
CA PHE A 281 -10.63 -1.79 26.89
C PHE A 281 -11.83 -1.63 27.82
N ILE A 282 -12.65 -0.62 27.56
CA ILE A 282 -13.83 -0.27 28.33
C ILE A 282 -15.06 -0.49 27.44
N LEU A 283 -15.87 -1.48 27.81
CA LEU A 283 -17.15 -1.75 27.18
C LEU A 283 -18.24 -0.89 27.85
N LYS A 284 -18.94 -0.09 27.04
CA LYS A 284 -20.06 0.78 27.45
C LYS A 284 -21.33 0.45 26.67
N HIS A 285 -22.46 0.79 27.26
CA HIS A 285 -23.76 0.76 26.60
C HIS A 285 -24.17 2.17 26.16
N HIS A 286 -24.78 2.30 24.98
CA HIS A 286 -25.42 3.55 24.55
C HIS A 286 -26.90 3.56 24.97
N ASN A 287 -27.37 4.61 25.67
CA ASN A 287 -28.76 4.80 26.12
C ASN A 287 -29.26 3.83 27.21
N LYS A 288 -30.58 3.89 27.49
CA LYS A 288 -31.33 3.06 28.46
C LYS A 288 -31.17 1.56 28.15
N PHE A 289 -31.07 0.71 29.16
CA PHE A 289 -30.98 -0.74 28.99
C PHE A 289 -32.32 -1.34 28.54
N PRO A 290 -32.31 -2.41 27.72
CA PRO A 290 -33.46 -3.31 27.59
C PRO A 290 -33.92 -3.77 28.97
N GLU A 291 -35.19 -3.52 29.28
CA GLU A 291 -35.82 -3.92 30.52
C GLU A 291 -36.25 -5.38 30.40
N LEU A 292 -35.83 -6.21 31.36
CA LEU A 292 -36.23 -7.61 31.39
C LEU A 292 -37.67 -7.70 31.91
N LEU A 293 -38.58 -8.20 31.07
CA LEU A 293 -39.94 -8.54 31.47
C LEU A 293 -40.02 -9.99 31.97
N SER A 294 -39.05 -10.86 31.65
CA SER A 294 -38.89 -12.17 32.27
C SER A 294 -37.48 -12.31 32.89
N ILE A 295 -37.34 -13.12 33.95
CA ILE A 295 -36.06 -13.26 34.70
C ILE A 295 -34.94 -13.75 33.78
N ASN A 296 -35.27 -14.64 32.84
CA ASN A 296 -34.32 -15.22 31.91
C ASN A 296 -34.09 -14.36 30.66
N GLY A 297 -34.76 -13.21 30.52
CA GLY A 297 -34.65 -12.31 29.37
C GLY A 297 -35.29 -12.79 28.08
N GLU A 298 -36.13 -13.82 28.16
CA GLU A 298 -36.90 -14.31 26.99
C GLU A 298 -37.94 -13.32 26.48
N VAL A 299 -38.33 -12.36 27.33
CA VAL A 299 -39.18 -11.23 26.98
C VAL A 299 -38.50 -9.96 27.46
N MET A 300 -38.17 -9.08 26.52
CA MET A 300 -37.51 -7.80 26.80
C MET A 300 -38.34 -6.63 26.30
N PHE A 301 -38.40 -5.56 27.07
CA PHE A 301 -39.00 -4.29 26.67
C PHE A 301 -37.90 -3.29 26.31
N PHE A 302 -37.92 -2.79 25.09
CA PHE A 302 -36.94 -1.83 24.61
C PHE A 302 -37.55 -0.95 23.52
N ASP A 303 -37.25 0.35 23.57
CA ASP A 303 -37.70 1.35 22.58
C ASP A 303 -39.17 1.19 22.14
N ARG A 304 -40.10 1.18 23.12
CA ARG A 304 -41.56 1.02 22.92
C ARG A 304 -41.96 -0.25 22.15
N ASN A 305 -41.16 -1.31 22.22
CA ASN A 305 -41.48 -2.60 21.63
C ASN A 305 -41.18 -3.73 22.63
N ILE A 306 -41.90 -4.85 22.48
CA ILE A 306 -41.58 -6.09 23.18
C ILE A 306 -40.83 -6.99 22.22
N TYR A 307 -39.69 -7.51 22.64
CA TYR A 307 -38.84 -8.39 21.85
C TYR A 307 -38.85 -9.80 22.43
N LEU A 308 -38.89 -10.77 21.53
CA LEU A 308 -38.69 -12.20 21.80
C LEU A 308 -37.36 -12.63 21.15
N PRO A 309 -36.21 -12.38 21.81
CA PRO A 309 -34.89 -12.66 21.26
C PRO A 309 -34.63 -14.17 21.12
N LYS A 310 -33.70 -14.52 20.24
CA LYS A 310 -33.23 -15.91 20.09
C LYS A 310 -32.36 -16.31 21.29
N GLU A 311 -32.36 -17.58 21.65
CA GLU A 311 -31.54 -18.13 22.75
C GLU A 311 -30.06 -17.75 22.66
N LYS A 312 -29.50 -17.75 21.45
CA LYS A 312 -28.11 -17.33 21.20
C LYS A 312 -27.82 -15.90 21.72
N GLN A 313 -28.75 -14.97 21.51
CA GLN A 313 -28.61 -13.60 22.00
C GLN A 313 -28.77 -13.56 23.52
N ILE A 314 -29.74 -14.29 24.07
CA ILE A 314 -30.01 -14.35 25.51
C ILE A 314 -28.78 -14.85 26.27
N ASN A 315 -28.22 -15.99 25.86
CA ASN A 315 -27.08 -16.62 26.51
C ASN A 315 -25.83 -15.72 26.51
N SER A 316 -25.64 -14.94 25.45
CA SER A 316 -24.51 -14.00 25.34
C SER A 316 -24.75 -12.70 26.09
N TYR A 317 -26.00 -12.20 26.09
CA TYR A 317 -26.34 -10.88 26.64
C TYR A 317 -26.55 -10.89 28.16
N ILE A 318 -27.21 -11.90 28.73
CA ILE A 318 -27.55 -11.94 30.16
C ILE A 318 -26.32 -11.84 31.09
N PRO A 319 -25.19 -12.52 30.83
CA PRO A 319 -23.99 -12.37 31.66
C PRO A 319 -23.44 -10.93 31.65
N ILE A 320 -23.43 -10.30 30.48
CA ILE A 320 -22.98 -8.91 30.31
C ILE A 320 -23.96 -7.93 30.95
N TYR A 321 -25.26 -8.15 30.81
CA TYR A 321 -26.31 -7.37 31.46
C TYR A 321 -26.17 -7.37 33.00
N LYS A 322 -25.93 -8.54 33.60
CA LYS A 322 -25.69 -8.65 35.06
C LYS A 322 -24.44 -7.88 35.50
N LYS A 323 -23.38 -7.86 34.69
CA LYS A 323 -22.18 -7.06 34.96
C LYS A 323 -22.48 -5.56 34.87
N PHE A 324 -23.28 -5.13 33.88
CA PHE A 324 -23.72 -3.75 33.73
C PHE A 324 -24.63 -3.26 34.86
N LEU A 325 -25.45 -4.14 35.44
CA LEU A 325 -26.26 -3.78 36.62
C LEU A 325 -25.41 -3.50 37.86
N LYS A 326 -24.24 -4.17 37.98
CA LYS A 326 -23.31 -3.95 39.10
C LYS A 326 -22.40 -2.75 38.87
N ASN A 327 -21.89 -2.61 37.63
CA ASN A 327 -20.92 -1.60 37.24
C ASN A 327 -21.41 -0.87 35.98
N SER A 328 -21.32 0.45 35.94
CA SER A 328 -21.70 1.23 34.75
C SER A 328 -20.87 0.90 33.50
N GLU A 329 -19.66 0.37 33.68
CA GLU A 329 -18.69 0.05 32.63
C GLU A 329 -18.00 -1.28 32.93
N ILE A 330 -17.64 -2.03 31.88
CA ILE A 330 -16.91 -3.31 32.03
C ILE A 330 -15.51 -3.13 31.45
N LYS A 331 -14.50 -3.42 32.27
CA LYS A 331 -13.09 -3.27 31.92
C LYS A 331 -12.47 -4.61 31.52
N TYR A 332 -11.59 -4.56 30.54
CA TYR A 332 -10.83 -5.68 30.03
C TYR A 332 -9.38 -5.25 29.77
N ASN A 333 -8.42 -6.16 29.95
CA ASN A 333 -7.01 -5.86 29.72
C ASN A 333 -6.73 -5.55 28.23
N LYS A 334 -5.80 -4.63 27.96
CA LYS A 334 -5.37 -4.33 26.59
C LYS A 334 -4.49 -5.45 26.04
N SER A 335 -5.11 -6.37 25.33
CA SER A 335 -4.43 -7.30 24.43
C SER A 335 -5.25 -7.53 23.17
N LEU A 336 -4.59 -7.93 22.08
CA LEU A 336 -5.26 -8.26 20.83
C LEU A 336 -6.24 -9.44 21.01
N GLU A 337 -5.85 -10.45 21.78
CA GLU A 337 -6.69 -11.60 22.14
C GLU A 337 -7.97 -11.16 22.85
N THR A 338 -7.85 -10.20 23.78
CA THR A 338 -8.98 -9.66 24.53
C THR A 338 -9.94 -8.90 23.62
N LEU A 339 -9.42 -8.06 22.71
CA LEU A 339 -10.26 -7.34 21.74
C LEU A 339 -11.02 -8.30 20.82
N ASN A 340 -10.39 -9.39 20.39
CA ASN A 340 -11.02 -10.41 19.56
C ASN A 340 -12.12 -11.18 20.29
N TYR A 341 -11.82 -11.61 21.51
CA TYR A 341 -12.80 -12.26 22.38
C TYR A 341 -14.03 -11.36 22.53
N LEU A 342 -13.82 -10.07 22.83
CA LEU A 342 -14.90 -9.09 22.93
C LEU A 342 -15.71 -8.98 21.64
N LEU A 343 -15.07 -8.76 20.49
CA LEU A 343 -15.79 -8.61 19.23
C LEU A 343 -16.59 -9.88 18.84
N SER A 344 -16.05 -11.06 19.13
CA SER A 344 -16.72 -12.34 18.88
C SER A 344 -17.95 -12.53 19.77
N GLU A 345 -17.80 -12.30 21.07
CA GLU A 345 -18.90 -12.40 22.04
C GLU A 345 -20.00 -11.39 21.76
N LEU A 346 -19.61 -10.13 21.49
CA LEU A 346 -20.55 -9.04 21.23
C LEU A 346 -21.31 -9.22 19.91
N LYS A 347 -20.73 -9.87 18.91
CA LYS A 347 -21.42 -10.18 17.64
C LYS A 347 -22.62 -11.10 17.84
N ASN A 348 -22.60 -11.96 18.86
CA ASN A 348 -23.76 -12.79 19.20
C ASN A 348 -24.88 -11.98 19.86
N ILE A 349 -24.57 -10.78 20.35
CA ILE A 349 -25.49 -9.86 21.02
C ILE A 349 -26.06 -8.84 20.04
N THR A 350 -25.22 -8.14 19.28
CA THR A 350 -25.66 -7.05 18.42
C THR A 350 -24.74 -6.86 17.21
N ASN A 351 -25.30 -6.28 16.16
CA ASN A 351 -24.53 -5.82 15.00
C ASN A 351 -24.11 -4.35 15.14
N GLU A 352 -24.57 -3.65 16.17
CA GLU A 352 -24.31 -2.23 16.43
C GLU A 352 -23.19 -2.05 17.47
N ILE A 353 -21.97 -2.46 17.09
CA ILE A 353 -20.77 -2.28 17.92
C ILE A 353 -19.98 -1.09 17.38
N THR A 354 -19.78 -0.09 18.22
CA THR A 354 -19.00 1.11 17.90
C THR A 354 -17.63 1.04 18.57
N LEU A 355 -16.57 1.27 17.81
CA LEU A 355 -15.21 1.43 18.34
C LEU A 355 -14.87 2.91 18.40
N ASP A 356 -14.24 3.37 19.48
CA ASP A 356 -13.64 4.71 19.50
C ASP A 356 -12.39 4.79 18.62
N GLU A 357 -11.91 6.00 18.34
CA GLU A 357 -10.76 6.20 17.46
C GLU A 357 -9.48 5.55 18.00
N ASN A 358 -9.25 5.58 19.31
CA ASN A 358 -8.09 4.93 19.94
C ASN A 358 -8.12 3.40 19.74
N THR A 359 -9.29 2.76 19.88
CA THR A 359 -9.44 1.32 19.62
C THR A 359 -9.26 0.99 18.14
N LYS A 360 -9.73 1.85 17.24
CA LYS A 360 -9.50 1.71 15.79
C LYS A 360 -8.03 1.85 15.44
N GLU A 361 -7.31 2.80 16.04
CA GLU A 361 -5.89 3.01 15.81
C GLU A 361 -5.07 1.83 16.31
N PHE A 362 -5.36 1.31 17.52
CA PHE A 362 -4.77 0.08 18.04
C PHE A 362 -4.98 -1.11 17.07
N LYS A 363 -6.19 -1.26 16.52
CA LYS A 363 -6.49 -2.29 15.51
C LYS A 363 -5.67 -2.08 14.21
N ARG A 364 -5.52 -0.83 13.74
CA ARG A 364 -4.80 -0.50 12.49
C ARG A 364 -3.29 -0.76 12.57
N LYS A 365 -2.67 -0.45 13.72
CA LYS A 365 -1.23 -0.61 13.96
C LYS A 365 -0.77 -2.07 13.96
N LEU A 366 -1.67 -3.02 14.23
CA LEU A 366 -1.33 -4.43 14.41
C LEU A 366 -1.54 -5.31 13.16
N ILE A 367 -1.98 -4.75 12.03
CA ILE A 367 -2.21 -5.49 10.78
C ILE A 367 -1.05 -5.24 9.82
N ALA A 368 -0.04 -6.11 9.79
CA ALA A 368 0.97 -6.10 8.74
C ALA A 368 0.51 -7.01 7.58
N PRO A 369 0.44 -6.50 6.32
CA PRO A 369 0.29 -7.35 5.15
C PRO A 369 1.53 -8.20 4.92
N ASN A 370 1.30 -9.45 4.52
CA ASN A 370 2.33 -10.34 4.01
C ASN A 370 2.21 -10.39 2.49
N PHE A 371 3.25 -9.92 1.80
CA PHE A 371 3.40 -9.99 0.36
C PHE A 371 4.25 -11.21 0.01
N TYR A 372 3.65 -12.19 -0.65
CA TYR A 372 4.33 -13.39 -1.12
C TYR A 372 4.49 -13.33 -2.63
N PHE A 373 5.72 -13.06 -3.07
CA PHE A 373 6.07 -13.03 -4.49
C PHE A 373 6.53 -14.42 -4.94
N TYR A 374 6.01 -14.91 -6.06
CA TYR A 374 6.41 -16.20 -6.62
C TYR A 374 6.39 -16.20 -8.15
N LYS A 375 7.11 -17.15 -8.76
CA LYS A 375 7.18 -17.34 -10.20
C LYS A 375 6.45 -18.64 -10.58
N GLU A 376 5.58 -18.58 -11.58
CA GLU A 376 4.83 -19.73 -12.10
C GLU A 376 4.71 -19.57 -13.63
N ASP A 377 5.07 -20.61 -14.39
CA ASP A 377 5.09 -20.61 -15.86
C ASP A 377 5.82 -19.41 -16.50
N GLY A 378 6.95 -19.00 -15.91
CA GLY A 378 7.74 -17.87 -16.37
C GLY A 378 7.23 -16.49 -15.92
N ASN A 379 6.00 -16.41 -15.38
CA ASN A 379 5.38 -15.17 -14.95
C ASN A 379 5.53 -14.91 -13.45
N ILE A 380 5.52 -13.63 -13.05
CA ILE A 380 5.67 -13.20 -11.65
C ILE A 380 4.30 -12.86 -11.07
N TYR A 381 4.02 -13.39 -9.89
CA TYR A 381 2.80 -13.17 -9.14
C TYR A 381 3.08 -12.65 -7.73
N CYS A 382 2.13 -11.93 -7.17
CA CYS A 382 2.12 -11.54 -5.75
C CYS A 382 0.81 -11.98 -5.10
N ASN A 383 0.91 -12.80 -4.07
CA ASN A 383 -0.20 -13.13 -3.18
C ASN A 383 -0.13 -12.26 -1.93
N VAL A 384 -1.23 -11.60 -1.60
CA VAL A 384 -1.30 -10.72 -0.43
C VAL A 384 -2.19 -11.34 0.63
N LYS A 385 -1.61 -11.59 1.81
CA LYS A 385 -2.32 -12.11 2.96
C LYS A 385 -2.32 -11.08 4.08
N LEU A 386 -3.49 -10.81 4.63
CA LEU A 386 -3.68 -9.91 5.76
C LEU A 386 -4.08 -10.71 6.99
N ASN A 387 -3.31 -10.57 8.08
CA ASN A 387 -3.69 -11.16 9.35
C ASN A 387 -4.64 -10.21 10.10
N TYR A 388 -5.93 -10.47 9.99
CA TYR A 388 -6.96 -9.81 10.80
C TYR A 388 -7.13 -10.54 12.12
N SER A 389 -6.20 -10.28 13.03
CA SER A 389 -6.31 -10.66 14.43
C SER A 389 -6.46 -12.19 14.63
N GLY A 390 -5.61 -12.97 13.96
CA GLY A 390 -5.60 -14.44 13.98
C GLY A 390 -6.26 -15.08 12.76
N TYR A 391 -7.03 -14.31 11.98
CA TYR A 391 -7.61 -14.76 10.72
C TYR A 391 -6.78 -14.25 9.55
N VAL A 392 -6.06 -15.16 8.90
CA VAL A 392 -5.38 -14.88 7.64
C VAL A 392 -6.45 -14.79 6.55
N ILE A 393 -6.57 -13.61 5.94
CA ILE A 393 -7.45 -13.35 4.80
C ILE A 393 -6.58 -13.15 3.57
N ASP A 394 -6.86 -13.92 2.52
CA ASP A 394 -6.31 -13.69 1.19
C ASP A 394 -7.06 -12.53 0.52
N LEU A 395 -6.32 -11.51 0.08
CA LEU A 395 -6.91 -10.27 -0.44
C LEU A 395 -7.82 -10.50 -1.66
N ILE A 396 -7.50 -11.52 -2.49
CA ILE A 396 -8.18 -11.84 -3.75
C ILE A 396 -9.11 -13.05 -3.58
N LYS A 397 -8.62 -14.15 -3.01
CA LYS A 397 -9.34 -15.44 -2.97
C LYS A 397 -10.48 -15.45 -1.96
N ASP A 398 -10.33 -14.78 -0.82
CA ASP A 398 -11.37 -14.76 0.21
C ASP A 398 -12.45 -13.72 -0.09
N LYS A 399 -13.51 -14.15 -0.81
CA LYS A 399 -14.71 -13.33 -1.05
C LYS A 399 -15.43 -12.98 0.26
N SER A 400 -16.25 -11.93 0.21
CA SER A 400 -16.97 -11.15 1.26
C SER A 400 -17.58 -11.84 2.50
N ASN A 401 -17.46 -13.15 2.67
CA ASN A 401 -17.97 -13.92 3.82
C ASN A 401 -17.43 -13.47 5.19
N LYS A 402 -16.34 -12.68 5.24
CA LYS A 402 -15.77 -12.09 6.46
C LYS A 402 -15.69 -10.55 6.43
N SER A 403 -16.61 -9.89 5.73
CA SER A 403 -16.66 -8.42 5.54
C SER A 403 -16.50 -7.60 6.83
N PHE A 404 -16.95 -8.10 7.98
CA PHE A 404 -16.87 -7.37 9.25
C PHE A 404 -15.43 -7.20 9.79
N LEU A 405 -14.48 -8.03 9.35
CA LEU A 405 -13.09 -7.97 9.78
C LEU A 405 -12.23 -7.06 8.87
N ARG A 406 -12.56 -7.04 7.57
CA ARG A 406 -11.76 -6.40 6.51
C ARG A 406 -11.77 -4.87 6.61
N ASP A 407 -10.59 -4.26 6.58
CA ASP A 407 -10.43 -2.81 6.43
C ASP A 407 -10.30 -2.46 4.95
N VAL A 408 -11.45 -2.20 4.31
CA VAL A 408 -11.52 -1.92 2.87
C VAL A 408 -10.60 -0.75 2.46
N LYS A 409 -10.42 0.26 3.32
CA LYS A 409 -9.57 1.41 2.99
C LYS A 409 -8.11 0.99 2.92
N LYS A 410 -7.63 0.25 3.93
CA LYS A 410 -6.25 -0.25 3.97
C LYS A 410 -5.98 -1.23 2.83
N GLU A 411 -6.93 -2.11 2.53
CA GLU A 411 -6.86 -3.04 1.41
C GLU A 411 -6.76 -2.32 0.06
N THR A 412 -7.53 -1.24 -0.13
CA THR A 412 -7.46 -0.46 -1.37
C THR A 412 -6.11 0.24 -1.52
N LEU A 413 -5.51 0.73 -0.42
CA LEU A 413 -4.16 1.31 -0.46
C LEU A 413 -3.12 0.27 -0.87
N ILE A 414 -3.24 -0.97 -0.39
CA ILE A 414 -2.35 -2.06 -0.79
C ILE A 414 -2.54 -2.42 -2.27
N ASP A 415 -3.79 -2.47 -2.75
CA ASP A 415 -4.08 -2.64 -4.20
C ASP A 415 -3.38 -1.54 -5.02
N MET A 416 -3.51 -0.26 -4.63
CA MET A 416 -2.90 0.88 -5.33
C MET A 416 -1.37 0.83 -5.36
N GLU A 417 -0.73 0.49 -4.24
CA GLU A 417 0.74 0.39 -4.18
C GLU A 417 1.26 -0.74 -5.08
N LEU A 418 0.58 -1.88 -5.14
CA LEU A 418 0.95 -2.96 -6.06
C LEU A 418 0.72 -2.57 -7.53
N GLU A 419 -0.40 -1.93 -7.85
CA GLU A 419 -0.71 -1.47 -9.21
C GLU A 419 0.29 -0.44 -9.72
N ARG A 420 0.80 0.43 -8.85
CA ARG A 420 1.88 1.39 -9.17
C ARG A 420 3.10 0.69 -9.75
N TYR A 421 3.45 -0.48 -9.22
CA TYR A 421 4.56 -1.32 -9.69
C TYR A 421 4.12 -2.43 -10.64
N LYS A 422 3.06 -2.19 -11.43
CA LYS A 422 2.55 -3.07 -12.51
C LYS A 422 2.03 -4.43 -12.06
N PHE A 423 1.72 -4.62 -10.78
CA PHE A 423 1.03 -5.79 -10.29
C PHE A 423 -0.49 -5.59 -10.36
N ILE A 424 -1.16 -6.23 -11.32
CA ILE A 424 -2.61 -6.08 -11.56
C ILE A 424 -3.37 -7.28 -11.01
N LYS A 425 -4.50 -7.01 -10.37
CA LYS A 425 -5.41 -8.03 -9.83
C LYS A 425 -5.96 -8.96 -10.92
N LYS A 426 -5.66 -10.26 -10.82
CA LYS A 426 -6.32 -11.32 -11.62
C LYS A 426 -7.16 -12.24 -10.72
N GLU A 427 -7.74 -13.31 -11.29
CA GLU A 427 -8.69 -14.18 -10.57
C GLU A 427 -8.11 -14.84 -9.31
N LYS A 428 -6.81 -15.17 -9.31
CA LYS A 428 -6.13 -15.84 -8.19
C LYS A 428 -5.27 -14.87 -7.38
N ASP A 429 -4.36 -14.17 -8.05
CA ASP A 429 -3.29 -13.41 -7.43
C ASP A 429 -3.01 -12.12 -8.24
N PHE A 430 -2.19 -11.22 -7.72
CA PHE A 430 -1.72 -10.09 -8.52
C PHE A 430 -0.69 -10.57 -9.53
N PHE A 431 -0.84 -10.15 -10.78
CA PHE A 431 0.00 -10.55 -11.91
C PHE A 431 0.86 -9.38 -12.36
N PHE A 432 2.16 -9.59 -12.46
CA PHE A 432 3.09 -8.58 -12.97
C PHE A 432 2.96 -8.48 -14.50
N ILE A 433 2.63 -7.29 -15.01
CA ILE A 433 2.53 -7.01 -16.46
C ILE A 433 3.67 -6.13 -16.98
N GLY A 434 4.64 -5.77 -16.12
CA GLY A 434 5.69 -4.82 -16.46
C GLY A 434 6.79 -5.41 -17.34
N ASN A 435 7.58 -4.53 -17.94
CA ASN A 435 8.80 -4.89 -18.66
C ASN A 435 10.03 -4.96 -17.71
N GLU A 436 11.23 -5.04 -18.27
CA GLU A 436 12.47 -5.10 -17.47
C GLU A 436 12.76 -3.81 -16.70
N GLU A 437 12.42 -2.65 -17.27
CA GLU A 437 12.56 -1.35 -16.60
C GLU A 437 11.59 -1.22 -15.42
N ASP A 438 10.33 -1.64 -15.60
CA ASP A 438 9.34 -1.70 -14.52
C ASP A 438 9.79 -2.66 -13.40
N MET A 439 10.44 -3.78 -13.76
CA MET A 439 10.96 -4.73 -12.78
C MET A 439 12.15 -4.13 -12.01
N TYR A 440 13.03 -3.40 -12.68
CA TYR A 440 14.10 -2.65 -12.03
C TYR A 440 13.53 -1.61 -11.06
N GLU A 441 12.54 -0.81 -11.49
CA GLU A 441 11.89 0.20 -10.62
C GLU A 441 11.24 -0.46 -9.38
N PHE A 442 10.60 -1.62 -9.57
CA PHE A 442 10.04 -2.40 -8.48
C PHE A 442 11.12 -2.91 -7.50
N LEU A 443 12.23 -3.47 -8.00
CA LEU A 443 13.31 -3.96 -7.15
C LEU A 443 14.01 -2.83 -6.39
N ASN A 444 14.22 -1.68 -7.04
CA ASN A 444 14.95 -0.55 -6.46
C ASN A 444 14.10 0.22 -5.45
N VAL A 445 12.92 0.67 -5.85
CA VAL A 445 12.06 1.54 -5.03
C VAL A 445 10.86 0.80 -4.45
N GLY A 446 10.23 -0.07 -5.24
CA GLY A 446 9.01 -0.76 -4.85
C GLY A 446 9.18 -1.69 -3.64
N LEU A 447 10.25 -2.48 -3.61
CA LEU A 447 10.52 -3.38 -2.50
C LEU A 447 10.77 -2.66 -1.18
N LEU A 448 11.44 -1.50 -1.21
CA LEU A 448 11.64 -0.68 -0.02
C LEU A 448 10.30 -0.19 0.52
N ARG A 449 9.44 0.35 -0.34
CA ARG A 449 8.08 0.78 0.05
C ARG A 449 7.23 -0.36 0.59
N LEU A 450 7.26 -1.54 -0.03
CA LEU A 450 6.49 -2.69 0.43
C LEU A 450 6.96 -3.19 1.80
N LYS A 451 8.28 -3.13 2.07
CA LYS A 451 8.86 -3.48 3.38
C LYS A 451 8.48 -2.48 4.48
N GLU A 452 8.25 -1.21 4.15
CA GLU A 452 7.76 -0.21 5.11
C GLU A 452 6.31 -0.49 5.55
N ILE A 453 5.49 -1.02 4.64
CA ILE A 453 4.07 -1.27 4.92
C ILE A 453 3.80 -2.68 5.43
N GLY A 454 4.68 -3.67 5.19
CA GLY A 454 4.47 -5.07 5.58
C GLY A 454 5.67 -6.00 5.37
N ILE A 455 5.43 -7.30 5.52
CA ILE A 455 6.46 -8.34 5.39
C ILE A 455 6.50 -8.81 3.93
N VAL A 456 7.68 -8.81 3.32
CA VAL A 456 7.90 -9.26 1.94
C VAL A 456 8.64 -10.59 1.94
N LEU A 457 8.09 -11.58 1.24
CA LEU A 457 8.62 -12.93 1.10
C LEU A 457 8.73 -13.29 -0.38
N PHE A 458 9.79 -13.99 -0.76
CA PHE A 458 10.02 -14.47 -2.12
C PHE A 458 10.02 -16.00 -2.16
N SER A 459 9.60 -16.58 -3.29
CA SER A 459 9.89 -17.97 -3.59
C SER A 459 11.35 -18.16 -3.98
N ASN A 460 11.88 -19.37 -3.83
CA ASN A 460 13.28 -19.72 -4.15
C ASN A 460 13.73 -19.28 -5.56
N ASP A 461 12.81 -19.24 -6.54
CA ASP A 461 13.13 -18.82 -7.90
C ASP A 461 13.23 -17.30 -8.06
N LEU A 462 12.50 -16.52 -7.26
CA LEU A 462 12.60 -15.06 -7.27
C LEU A 462 13.74 -14.55 -6.38
N GLU A 463 14.16 -15.32 -5.37
CA GLU A 463 15.38 -15.00 -4.59
C GLU A 463 16.65 -15.00 -5.46
N LYS A 464 16.61 -15.68 -6.61
CA LYS A 464 17.69 -15.64 -7.61
C LYS A 464 17.75 -14.30 -8.34
N ILE A 465 16.65 -13.53 -8.35
CA ILE A 465 16.63 -12.19 -8.94
C ILE A 465 17.20 -11.21 -7.93
N LYS A 466 18.35 -10.64 -8.24
CA LYS A 466 19.08 -9.75 -7.33
C LYS A 466 19.26 -8.37 -7.96
N LEU A 467 19.13 -7.33 -7.15
CA LEU A 467 19.55 -5.99 -7.49
C LEU A 467 20.84 -5.70 -6.73
N ILE A 468 21.93 -5.48 -7.46
CA ILE A 468 23.24 -5.17 -6.93
C ILE A 468 23.42 -3.66 -6.93
N ASN A 469 23.77 -3.11 -5.77
CA ASN A 469 24.07 -1.68 -5.58
C ASN A 469 25.40 -1.50 -4.83
N SER A 470 25.72 -0.26 -4.45
CA SER A 470 26.98 0.06 -3.77
C SER A 470 27.23 -0.72 -2.47
N LYS A 471 26.19 -1.21 -1.78
CA LYS A 471 26.32 -1.96 -0.52
C LYS A 471 26.85 -3.37 -0.73
N ASP A 472 26.68 -3.92 -1.93
CA ASP A 472 27.09 -5.27 -2.28
C ASP A 472 28.55 -5.31 -2.79
N ILE A 473 29.14 -4.13 -3.07
CA ILE A 473 30.55 -4.01 -3.48
C ILE A 473 31.44 -4.27 -2.27
N ILE A 474 32.15 -5.39 -2.29
CA ILE A 474 33.23 -5.67 -1.36
C ILE A 474 34.52 -5.59 -2.14
N SER A 475 35.50 -4.85 -1.62
CA SER A 475 36.84 -4.81 -2.19
C SER A 475 37.87 -4.92 -1.08
N ASN A 476 39.01 -5.49 -1.39
CA ASN A 476 40.18 -5.60 -0.54
C ASN A 476 41.41 -5.30 -1.41
N LEU A 477 42.41 -4.68 -0.81
CA LEU A 477 43.66 -4.36 -1.48
C LEU A 477 44.80 -5.03 -0.72
N ASP A 478 45.50 -5.94 -1.40
CA ASP A 478 46.68 -6.61 -0.87
C ASP A 478 47.95 -5.94 -1.44
N GLU A 479 48.95 -5.70 -0.60
CA GLU A 479 50.24 -5.14 -1.01
C GLU A 479 51.24 -6.26 -1.31
N PHE A 480 51.90 -6.17 -2.46
CA PHE A 480 53.05 -6.97 -2.84
C PHE A 480 54.26 -6.06 -3.10
N ASP A 481 55.45 -6.61 -3.35
CA ASP A 481 56.68 -5.82 -3.47
C ASP A 481 56.60 -4.75 -4.57
N ASN A 482 56.10 -5.11 -5.77
CA ASN A 482 56.09 -4.24 -6.96
C ASN A 482 54.68 -3.83 -7.45
N PHE A 483 53.63 -4.41 -6.89
CA PHE A 483 52.25 -4.12 -7.29
C PHE A 483 51.29 -4.25 -6.10
N TYR A 484 50.07 -3.78 -6.30
CA TYR A 484 48.95 -4.00 -5.40
C TYR A 484 47.91 -4.85 -6.11
N LYS A 485 47.22 -5.70 -5.36
CA LYS A 485 46.18 -6.55 -5.89
C LYS A 485 44.83 -6.10 -5.33
N LEU A 486 44.00 -5.52 -6.18
CA LEU A 486 42.62 -5.18 -5.84
C LEU A 486 41.75 -6.41 -6.09
N LYS A 487 41.35 -7.08 -5.01
CA LYS A 487 40.33 -8.14 -5.06
C LYS A 487 38.97 -7.50 -4.85
N TYR A 488 38.01 -7.80 -5.70
CA TYR A 488 36.65 -7.33 -5.50
C TYR A 488 35.65 -8.48 -5.58
N ASN A 489 34.52 -8.31 -4.91
CA ASN A 489 33.36 -9.15 -5.05
C ASN A 489 32.20 -8.22 -5.36
N PHE A 490 31.63 -8.41 -6.54
CA PHE A 490 30.61 -7.54 -7.10
C PHE A 490 29.78 -8.31 -8.11
N GLY A 491 28.84 -9.12 -7.61
CA GLY A 491 28.05 -10.01 -8.45
C GLY A 491 28.89 -11.02 -9.24
N ASP A 492 28.19 -11.84 -10.03
CA ASP A 492 28.83 -12.79 -10.95
C ASP A 492 28.88 -12.19 -12.36
N PHE A 493 29.51 -11.02 -12.53
CA PHE A 493 29.66 -10.36 -13.82
C PHE A 493 31.00 -10.71 -14.47
N THR A 494 30.96 -11.10 -15.74
CA THR A 494 32.15 -11.28 -16.56
C THR A 494 32.76 -9.94 -16.98
N VAL A 495 34.05 -9.94 -17.35
CA VAL A 495 34.75 -8.74 -17.84
C VAL A 495 34.01 -8.09 -19.02
N LYS A 496 33.43 -8.90 -19.91
CA LYS A 496 32.64 -8.41 -21.04
C LYS A 496 31.37 -7.70 -20.57
N GLU A 497 30.64 -8.28 -19.63
CA GLU A 497 29.41 -7.68 -19.07
C GLU A 497 29.71 -6.37 -18.33
N LEU A 498 30.84 -6.29 -17.61
CA LEU A 498 31.28 -5.04 -16.97
C LEU A 498 31.58 -3.95 -18.01
N GLY A 499 32.24 -4.31 -19.11
CA GLY A 499 32.48 -3.39 -20.23
C GLY A 499 31.19 -2.88 -20.88
N GLU A 500 30.22 -3.76 -21.08
CA GLU A 500 28.88 -3.38 -21.57
C GLU A 500 28.16 -2.44 -20.58
N ALA A 501 28.20 -2.76 -19.29
CA ALA A 501 27.61 -1.93 -18.24
C ALA A 501 28.24 -0.52 -18.18
N ILE A 502 29.57 -0.40 -18.34
CA ILE A 502 30.27 0.89 -18.41
C ILE A 502 29.78 1.72 -19.62
N ASN A 503 29.61 1.09 -20.78
CA ASN A 503 29.13 1.78 -21.98
C ASN A 503 27.68 2.25 -21.83
N LEU A 504 26.82 1.42 -21.24
CA LEU A 504 25.42 1.77 -20.99
C LEU A 504 25.27 2.88 -19.93
N MET A 505 26.12 2.85 -18.90
CA MET A 505 26.22 3.93 -17.93
C MET A 505 26.60 5.26 -18.60
N LYS A 506 27.58 5.25 -19.52
CA LYS A 506 27.98 6.44 -20.29
C LYS A 506 26.88 6.96 -21.21
N SER A 507 26.00 6.08 -21.71
CA SER A 507 24.83 6.48 -22.50
C SER A 507 23.63 6.95 -21.67
N GLY A 508 23.72 6.90 -20.33
CA GLY A 508 22.67 7.37 -19.42
C GLY A 508 21.58 6.34 -19.11
N GLU A 509 21.84 5.05 -19.34
CA GLU A 509 20.93 3.98 -18.94
C GLU A 509 20.92 3.79 -17.42
N LYS A 510 19.76 3.42 -16.88
CA LYS A 510 19.57 3.33 -15.42
C LYS A 510 20.10 2.03 -14.81
N PHE A 511 20.13 0.96 -15.60
CA PHE A 511 20.52 -0.35 -15.12
C PHE A 511 21.18 -1.19 -16.20
N TYR A 512 21.91 -2.22 -15.77
CA TYR A 512 22.36 -3.31 -16.63
C TYR A 512 21.76 -4.64 -16.14
N LYS A 513 21.40 -5.54 -17.06
CA LYS A 513 20.82 -6.85 -16.70
C LYS A 513 21.70 -7.99 -17.22
N SER A 514 22.23 -8.80 -16.31
CA SER A 514 22.86 -10.08 -16.63
C SER A 514 22.01 -11.24 -16.12
N LYS A 515 21.45 -12.04 -17.03
CA LYS A 515 20.58 -13.20 -16.71
C LYS A 515 19.45 -12.84 -15.72
N ASN A 516 19.66 -13.06 -14.42
CA ASN A 516 18.70 -12.77 -13.34
C ASN A 516 19.16 -11.62 -12.41
N THR A 517 20.31 -11.01 -12.67
CA THR A 517 20.90 -9.98 -11.82
C THR A 517 20.78 -8.62 -12.50
N TYR A 518 20.26 -7.64 -11.77
CA TYR A 518 20.21 -6.25 -12.16
C TYR A 518 21.34 -5.50 -11.45
N LEU A 519 22.03 -4.66 -12.20
CA LEU A 519 23.03 -3.75 -11.69
C LEU A 519 22.49 -2.32 -11.76
N ASP A 520 22.40 -1.66 -10.60
CA ASP A 520 21.92 -0.29 -10.49
C ASP A 520 23.01 0.70 -10.95
N LEU A 521 22.85 1.30 -12.13
CA LEU A 521 23.80 2.28 -12.67
C LEU A 521 23.51 3.71 -12.20
N GLU A 522 22.32 3.96 -11.62
CA GLU A 522 21.98 5.24 -10.99
C GLU A 522 22.60 5.36 -9.59
N ASP A 523 22.91 4.23 -8.93
CA ASP A 523 23.65 4.22 -7.67
C ASP A 523 25.02 4.91 -7.85
N PRO A 524 25.29 6.02 -7.14
CA PRO A 524 26.52 6.78 -7.31
C PRO A 524 27.77 5.98 -6.97
N GLY A 525 27.69 4.98 -6.10
CA GLY A 525 28.80 4.13 -5.74
C GLY A 525 29.10 3.08 -6.80
N VAL A 526 28.08 2.45 -7.39
CA VAL A 526 28.26 1.58 -8.57
C VAL A 526 28.91 2.35 -9.71
N ALA A 527 28.39 3.53 -10.04
CA ALA A 527 28.92 4.35 -11.12
C ALA A 527 30.40 4.71 -10.90
N LYS A 528 30.77 5.10 -9.67
CA LYS A 528 32.17 5.39 -9.34
C LYS A 528 33.07 4.15 -9.41
N PHE A 529 32.56 2.98 -9.01
CA PHE A 529 33.31 1.73 -9.07
C PHE A 529 33.54 1.28 -10.52
N LEU A 530 32.51 1.32 -11.37
CA LEU A 530 32.65 1.01 -12.80
C LEU A 530 33.65 1.95 -13.49
N ASN A 531 33.62 3.24 -13.18
CA ASN A 531 34.62 4.19 -13.68
C ASN A 531 36.05 3.88 -13.17
N LEU A 532 36.20 3.38 -11.94
CA LEU A 532 37.50 2.94 -11.43
C LEU A 532 38.03 1.73 -12.21
N LEU A 533 37.16 0.77 -12.53
CA LEU A 533 37.53 -0.39 -13.35
C LEU A 533 37.93 0.03 -14.78
N ASP A 534 37.19 0.97 -15.38
CA ASP A 534 37.51 1.57 -16.68
C ASP A 534 38.87 2.28 -16.66
N ASP A 535 39.14 3.07 -15.61
CA ASP A 535 40.39 3.79 -15.41
C ASP A 535 41.61 2.85 -15.21
N LEU A 536 41.40 1.67 -14.63
CA LEU A 536 42.43 0.65 -14.36
C LEU A 536 42.75 -0.24 -15.57
N GLY A 537 41.82 -0.32 -16.53
CA GLY A 537 41.90 -1.20 -17.69
C GLY A 537 41.26 -2.56 -17.42
N LEU A 538 40.12 -2.82 -18.08
CA LEU A 538 39.35 -4.06 -17.96
C LEU A 538 40.13 -5.30 -18.45
N ASP A 539 41.08 -5.10 -19.36
CA ASP A 539 41.97 -6.14 -19.91
C ASP A 539 42.90 -6.77 -18.86
N LYS A 540 43.08 -6.11 -17.72
CA LYS A 540 43.92 -6.58 -16.62
C LYS A 540 43.16 -7.37 -15.55
N ILE A 541 41.86 -7.59 -15.75
CA ILE A 541 41.01 -8.30 -14.78
C ILE A 541 41.17 -9.81 -14.98
N ASN A 542 41.60 -10.51 -13.93
CA ASN A 542 41.59 -11.97 -13.85
C ASN A 542 40.87 -12.41 -12.57
N ASP A 543 39.83 -13.26 -12.68
CA ASP A 543 39.10 -13.84 -11.54
C ASP A 543 38.64 -12.83 -10.46
N ASN A 544 38.11 -11.68 -10.88
CA ASN A 544 37.72 -10.55 -10.00
C ASN A 544 38.88 -9.92 -9.22
N GLU A 545 40.07 -10.00 -9.78
CA GLU A 545 41.28 -9.40 -9.25
C GLU A 545 41.94 -8.51 -10.30
N ILE A 546 42.51 -7.38 -9.85
CA ILE A 546 43.23 -6.44 -10.71
C ILE A 546 44.59 -6.15 -10.10
N GLU A 547 45.63 -6.35 -10.91
CA GLU A 547 46.98 -5.94 -10.56
C GLU A 547 47.21 -4.47 -10.92
N ILE A 548 47.60 -3.70 -9.91
CA ILE A 548 47.81 -2.26 -10.00
C ILE A 548 49.28 -1.99 -9.69
N ASP A 549 50.03 -1.51 -10.67
CA ASP A 549 51.41 -1.08 -10.47
C ASP A 549 51.50 -0.03 -9.36
N LYS A 550 52.53 -0.08 -8.50
CA LYS A 550 52.66 0.92 -7.40
C LYS A 550 52.68 2.37 -7.93
N ASN A 551 53.20 2.56 -9.14
CA ASN A 551 53.26 3.84 -9.83
C ASN A 551 51.89 4.33 -10.33
N LYS A 552 50.82 3.54 -10.25
CA LYS A 552 49.46 3.99 -10.60
C LYS A 552 48.65 4.37 -9.36
N ILE A 553 49.12 4.06 -8.16
CA ILE A 553 48.41 4.31 -6.91
C ILE A 553 48.21 5.80 -6.63
N ILE A 554 49.17 6.67 -6.97
CA ILE A 554 49.02 8.12 -6.75
C ILE A 554 47.97 8.71 -7.71
N TYR A 555 48.02 8.33 -8.99
CA TYR A 555 47.01 8.71 -9.98
C TYR A 555 45.62 8.24 -9.57
N LEU A 556 45.52 7.01 -9.05
CA LEU A 556 44.28 6.51 -8.46
C LEU A 556 43.88 7.36 -7.26
N GLN A 557 44.79 7.70 -6.35
CA GLN A 557 44.44 8.53 -5.20
C GLN A 557 43.84 9.89 -5.59
N GLU A 558 44.42 10.58 -6.58
CA GLU A 558 43.85 11.86 -7.04
C GLU A 558 42.44 11.66 -7.61
N LYS A 559 42.25 10.67 -8.49
CA LYS A 559 40.92 10.33 -9.01
C LYS A 559 39.96 9.87 -7.93
N LEU A 560 40.44 9.24 -6.87
CA LEU A 560 39.65 8.75 -5.73
C LEU A 560 39.29 9.89 -4.76
N LYS A 561 40.15 10.90 -4.59
CA LYS A 561 39.90 12.10 -3.76
C LYS A 561 38.72 12.92 -4.28
N ASP A 562 38.64 13.12 -5.60
CA ASP A 562 37.53 13.83 -6.23
C ASP A 562 36.21 13.06 -6.14
N ARG A 563 36.26 11.75 -5.92
CA ARG A 563 35.10 10.86 -6.04
C ARG A 563 34.47 10.44 -4.72
N ASN A 564 34.92 10.87 -3.53
CA ASN A 564 34.31 10.52 -2.24
C ASN A 564 33.83 9.05 -2.16
N LEU A 565 34.78 8.12 -2.30
CA LEU A 565 34.55 6.67 -2.29
C LEU A 565 34.65 6.12 -0.86
N SER A 566 33.71 6.52 0.01
CA SER A 566 33.66 6.07 1.42
C SER A 566 33.16 4.63 1.60
N PHE A 567 32.72 3.95 0.53
CA PHE A 567 32.12 2.61 0.59
C PHE A 567 33.08 1.46 0.26
N ILE A 568 34.23 1.74 -0.37
CA ILE A 568 35.29 0.74 -0.57
C ILE A 568 35.89 0.44 0.80
N LYS A 569 35.60 -0.74 1.36
CA LYS A 569 36.39 -1.29 2.48
C LYS A 569 37.85 -1.37 1.99
N GLY A 570 38.75 -0.65 2.63
CA GLY A 570 40.13 -0.48 2.13
C GLY A 570 40.42 0.89 1.49
N SER A 571 39.44 1.80 1.40
CA SER A 571 39.72 3.23 1.13
C SER A 571 40.68 3.83 2.17
N LYS A 572 40.52 3.45 3.44
CA LYS A 572 41.50 3.76 4.50
C LYS A 572 42.85 3.09 4.25
N VAL A 573 42.89 1.87 3.74
CA VAL A 573 44.14 1.18 3.39
C VAL A 573 44.84 1.89 2.24
N LEU A 574 44.11 2.32 1.20
CA LEU A 574 44.64 3.15 0.12
C LEU A 574 45.10 4.52 0.63
N GLN A 575 44.34 5.17 1.51
CA GLN A 575 44.75 6.41 2.16
C GLN A 575 46.00 6.21 3.00
N ASP A 576 46.07 5.16 3.82
CA ASP A 576 47.21 4.81 4.66
C ASP A 576 48.42 4.41 3.81
N ILE A 577 48.23 3.71 2.69
CA ILE A 577 49.29 3.37 1.74
C ILE A 577 49.83 4.61 1.08
N VAL A 578 48.96 5.48 0.55
CA VAL A 578 49.42 6.71 -0.08
C VAL A 578 50.03 7.62 0.97
N GLN A 579 49.47 7.66 2.18
CA GLN A 579 50.04 8.39 3.28
C GLN A 579 51.34 7.75 3.75
N LYS A 580 51.58 6.44 3.63
CA LYS A 580 52.90 5.82 3.85
C LYS A 580 53.87 6.07 2.71
N LEU A 581 53.39 6.19 1.47
CA LEU A 581 54.18 6.58 0.31
C LEU A 581 54.59 8.07 0.43
N LEU A 582 53.69 8.94 0.89
CA LEU A 582 53.91 10.38 1.10
C LEU A 582 54.61 10.69 2.44
N ASN A 583 54.32 9.95 3.52
CA ASN A 583 54.91 10.07 4.87
C ASN A 583 56.11 9.15 5.09
N LYS A 584 56.57 8.38 4.09
CA LYS A 584 57.98 8.03 4.07
C LYS A 584 58.65 9.40 4.06
N GLU A 585 59.09 9.87 5.22
CA GLU A 585 59.92 11.04 5.37
C GLU A 585 61.06 10.82 4.39
N TYR A 586 60.92 11.39 3.19
CA TYR A 586 61.93 11.33 2.16
C TYR A 586 63.08 12.06 2.80
N LYS A 587 64.02 11.29 3.37
CA LYS A 587 65.21 11.78 4.08
C LYS A 587 65.71 12.92 3.24
N ARG A 588 65.44 14.16 3.66
CA ARG A 588 65.56 15.36 2.83
C ARG A 588 66.90 15.26 2.14
N LYS A 589 66.90 14.87 0.85
CA LYS A 589 68.15 14.62 0.17
C LYS A 589 68.79 16.00 0.11
N LEU A 590 69.86 16.17 0.84
CA LEU A 590 70.58 17.43 0.82
C LEU A 590 71.25 17.53 -0.54
N VAL A 591 71.27 18.74 -1.09
CA VAL A 591 72.01 19.03 -2.32
C VAL A 591 73.44 18.49 -2.14
N PRO A 592 73.97 17.68 -3.08
CA PRO A 592 75.26 17.03 -2.91
C PRO A 592 76.35 18.07 -2.65
N LYS A 593 77.14 17.89 -1.58
CA LYS A 593 78.29 18.78 -1.28
C LYS A 593 79.35 18.83 -2.40
N LYS A 594 79.34 17.83 -3.30
CA LYS A 594 80.22 17.74 -4.46
C LYS A 594 79.73 18.58 -5.66
N LEU A 595 78.54 19.18 -5.58
CA LEU A 595 78.05 20.08 -6.59
C LEU A 595 78.84 21.39 -6.53
N ASN A 596 79.50 21.76 -7.62
CA ASN A 596 80.28 22.98 -7.74
C ASN A 596 79.39 24.18 -8.12
N ALA A 597 78.30 24.37 -7.39
CA ALA A 597 77.35 25.47 -7.55
C ALA A 597 76.44 25.59 -6.34
N THR A 598 75.83 26.78 -6.17
CA THR A 598 74.76 27.00 -5.18
C THR A 598 73.44 27.09 -5.91
N LEU A 599 72.53 26.14 -5.65
CA LEU A 599 71.18 26.14 -6.22
C LEU A 599 70.34 27.29 -5.63
N ARG A 600 69.55 27.94 -6.48
CA ARG A 600 68.55 28.92 -6.04
C ARG A 600 67.39 28.22 -5.31
N PRO A 601 66.62 28.90 -4.45
CA PRO A 601 65.55 28.27 -3.67
C PRO A 601 64.57 27.43 -4.51
N TYR A 602 64.11 27.94 -5.65
CA TYR A 602 63.22 27.19 -6.54
C TYR A 602 63.90 25.97 -7.21
N GLN A 603 65.20 26.04 -7.50
CA GLN A 603 65.96 24.91 -8.04
C GLN A 603 66.17 23.81 -6.99
N VAL A 604 66.26 24.19 -5.72
CA VAL A 604 66.28 23.25 -4.60
C VAL A 604 64.94 22.51 -4.50
N GLU A 605 63.81 23.21 -4.70
CA GLU A 605 62.50 22.58 -4.75
C GLU A 605 62.37 21.63 -5.95
N GLY A 606 62.80 22.03 -7.15
CA GLY A 606 62.81 21.14 -8.32
C GLY A 606 63.70 19.90 -8.12
N PHE A 607 64.88 20.05 -7.52
CA PHE A 607 65.75 18.92 -7.15
C PHE A 607 65.11 17.99 -6.12
N LYS A 608 64.42 18.52 -5.11
CA LYS A 608 63.69 17.71 -4.12
C LYS A 608 62.57 16.93 -4.80
N TRP A 609 61.76 17.62 -5.61
CA TRP A 609 60.68 17.01 -6.37
C TRP A 609 61.16 15.86 -7.25
N LEU A 610 62.25 16.04 -8.01
CA LEU A 610 62.86 14.97 -8.82
C LEU A 610 63.22 13.73 -7.99
N ASN A 611 63.76 13.93 -6.78
CA ASN A 611 64.09 12.82 -5.89
C ASN A 611 62.85 12.14 -5.30
N GLU A 612 61.80 12.89 -5.01
CA GLU A 612 60.53 12.38 -4.49
C GLU A 612 59.83 11.50 -5.53
N ILE A 613 59.62 12.00 -6.75
CA ILE A 613 58.95 11.24 -7.82
C ILE A 613 59.74 9.97 -8.17
N THR A 614 61.07 10.06 -8.22
CA THR A 614 61.93 8.92 -8.54
C THR A 614 61.86 7.87 -7.44
N ALA A 615 61.90 8.29 -6.18
CA ALA A 615 61.85 7.36 -5.06
C ALA A 615 60.46 6.72 -4.87
N LEU A 616 59.42 7.35 -5.42
CA LEU A 616 58.10 6.74 -5.59
C LEU A 616 58.01 5.76 -6.78
N GLY A 617 59.07 5.66 -7.60
CA GLY A 617 59.11 4.81 -8.80
C GLY A 617 58.55 5.49 -10.06
N PHE A 618 58.19 6.77 -9.99
CA PHE A 618 57.60 7.51 -11.10
C PHE A 618 58.67 8.17 -11.97
N GLY A 619 58.37 8.29 -13.27
CA GLY A 619 58.98 9.30 -14.13
C GLY A 619 58.29 10.65 -13.97
N GLY A 620 58.89 11.71 -14.50
CA GLY A 620 58.28 13.04 -14.48
C GLY A 620 58.75 13.93 -15.61
N ILE A 621 57.95 14.96 -15.88
CA ILE A 621 58.26 16.00 -16.86
C ILE A 621 58.63 17.27 -16.07
N LEU A 622 59.89 17.67 -16.12
CA LEU A 622 60.35 18.93 -15.52
C LEU A 622 60.10 20.09 -16.50
N ALA A 623 58.90 20.66 -16.45
CA ALA A 623 58.43 21.70 -17.38
C ALA A 623 58.67 23.14 -16.88
N ASP A 624 59.80 23.41 -16.24
CA ASP A 624 60.19 24.78 -15.86
C ASP A 624 60.42 25.66 -17.10
N ASP A 625 60.08 26.95 -17.01
CA ASP A 625 60.32 27.94 -18.06
C ASP A 625 61.79 27.97 -18.51
N MET A 626 62.00 28.33 -19.78
CA MET A 626 63.34 28.46 -20.37
C MET A 626 64.20 29.43 -19.56
N GLY A 627 65.45 29.04 -19.27
CA GLY A 627 66.39 29.88 -18.51
C GLY A 627 66.35 29.71 -16.98
N LEU A 628 65.41 28.93 -16.42
CA LEU A 628 65.37 28.64 -14.98
C LEU A 628 66.45 27.64 -14.51
N GLY A 629 67.20 27.05 -15.44
CA GLY A 629 68.30 26.13 -15.14
C GLY A 629 67.82 24.70 -14.84
N LYS A 630 67.07 24.10 -15.76
CA LYS A 630 66.67 22.68 -15.68
C LYS A 630 67.89 21.75 -15.65
N THR A 631 68.89 22.05 -16.48
CA THR A 631 70.14 21.29 -16.59
C THR A 631 70.85 21.13 -15.26
N ILE A 632 71.06 22.22 -14.50
CA ILE A 632 71.71 22.16 -13.19
C ILE A 632 70.88 21.38 -12.15
N GLN A 633 69.55 21.41 -12.23
CA GLN A 633 68.69 20.60 -11.36
C GLN A 633 68.86 19.10 -11.66
N ILE A 634 68.90 18.71 -12.94
CA ILE A 634 69.13 17.33 -13.38
C ILE A 634 70.54 16.85 -13.00
N ILE A 635 71.58 17.67 -13.23
CA ILE A 635 72.96 17.35 -12.81
C ILE A 635 73.01 17.12 -11.30
N SER A 636 72.38 17.99 -10.52
CA SER A 636 72.30 17.86 -9.06
C SER A 636 71.59 16.57 -8.65
N PHE A 637 70.51 16.22 -9.34
CA PHE A 637 69.77 14.97 -9.15
C PHE A 637 70.67 13.75 -9.40
N ILE A 638 71.32 13.66 -10.56
CA ILE A 638 72.21 12.54 -10.94
C ILE A 638 73.36 12.42 -9.95
N LEU A 639 74.01 13.54 -9.60
CA LEU A 639 75.10 13.57 -8.63
C LEU A 639 74.69 13.08 -7.23
N SER A 640 73.40 13.19 -6.89
CA SER A 640 72.86 12.69 -5.62
C SER A 640 72.59 11.18 -5.61
N GLN A 641 72.60 10.52 -6.77
CA GLN A 641 72.39 9.08 -6.89
C GLN A 641 73.73 8.35 -6.79
N LYS A 642 73.75 7.21 -6.10
CA LYS A 642 74.98 6.43 -5.89
C LYS A 642 75.08 5.32 -6.93
N LYS A 643 76.15 5.32 -7.73
CA LYS A 643 76.51 4.25 -8.69
C LYS A 643 75.44 3.97 -9.75
N THR A 644 74.78 5.01 -10.26
CA THR A 644 73.76 4.87 -11.30
C THR A 644 74.33 5.18 -12.68
N LYS A 645 73.79 4.55 -13.72
CA LYS A 645 74.07 4.79 -15.13
C LYS A 645 72.95 5.61 -15.74
N THR A 646 73.27 6.80 -16.24
CA THR A 646 72.28 7.69 -16.85
C THR A 646 72.55 7.86 -18.33
N LEU A 647 71.51 7.70 -19.16
CA LEU A 647 71.50 8.09 -20.55
C LEU A 647 70.78 9.44 -20.68
N ILE A 648 71.41 10.40 -21.35
CA ILE A 648 70.81 11.71 -21.64
C ILE A 648 70.77 11.89 -23.14
N ILE A 649 69.56 12.13 -23.66
CA ILE A 649 69.29 12.38 -25.08
C ILE A 649 68.96 13.86 -25.23
N THR A 650 69.68 14.55 -26.11
CA THR A 650 69.50 15.99 -26.32
C THR A 650 69.47 16.34 -27.81
N PRO A 651 68.98 17.54 -28.18
CA PRO A 651 69.23 18.09 -29.51
C PRO A 651 70.73 18.22 -29.79
N THR A 652 71.10 18.08 -31.07
CA THR A 652 72.51 18.19 -31.49
C THR A 652 73.14 19.53 -31.15
N SER A 653 72.34 20.60 -31.11
CA SER A 653 72.80 21.97 -30.80
C SER A 653 73.26 22.16 -29.36
N VAL A 654 72.78 21.34 -28.40
CA VAL A 654 73.01 21.55 -26.95
C VAL A 654 73.85 20.47 -26.30
N ILE A 655 74.24 19.42 -27.03
CA ILE A 655 74.97 18.28 -26.44
C ILE A 655 76.33 18.68 -25.84
N TYR A 656 77.05 19.61 -26.49
CA TYR A 656 78.31 20.14 -25.96
C TYR A 656 78.08 21.04 -24.75
N ASN A 657 76.99 21.82 -24.72
CA ASN A 657 76.62 22.60 -23.54
C ASN A 657 76.35 21.70 -22.33
N TRP A 658 75.64 20.59 -22.51
CA TRP A 658 75.45 19.59 -21.44
C TRP A 658 76.79 19.06 -20.92
N LYS A 659 77.72 18.73 -21.82
CA LYS A 659 79.07 18.28 -21.43
C LYS A 659 79.80 19.34 -20.60
N ASP A 660 79.82 20.59 -21.07
CA ASP A 660 80.48 21.71 -20.38
C ASP A 660 79.84 21.98 -19.01
N GLU A 661 78.51 21.86 -18.89
CA GLU A 661 77.81 22.01 -17.62
C GLU A 661 78.13 20.88 -16.62
N PHE A 662 78.28 19.64 -17.07
CA PHE A 662 78.75 18.55 -16.21
C PHE A 662 80.19 18.79 -15.73
N GLU A 663 81.10 19.21 -16.62
CA GLU A 663 82.49 19.53 -16.26
C GLU A 663 82.55 20.68 -15.25
N LYS A 664 81.69 21.69 -15.42
CA LYS A 664 81.60 22.86 -14.52
C LYS A 664 80.98 22.53 -13.16
N PHE A 665 79.82 21.87 -13.15
CA PHE A 665 78.99 21.72 -11.94
C PHE A 665 79.19 20.40 -11.22
N ALA A 666 79.60 19.32 -11.90
CA ALA A 666 79.76 18.00 -11.32
C ALA A 666 80.99 17.25 -11.87
N PRO A 667 82.23 17.80 -11.74
CA PRO A 667 83.45 17.24 -12.33
C PRO A 667 83.80 15.83 -11.80
N THR A 668 83.15 15.37 -10.72
CA THR A 668 83.35 14.02 -10.19
C THR A 668 82.61 12.93 -10.94
N LEU A 669 81.65 13.27 -11.80
CA LEU A 669 80.92 12.31 -12.64
C LEU A 669 81.68 12.06 -13.94
N LYS A 670 81.82 10.80 -14.33
CA LYS A 670 82.45 10.45 -15.61
C LYS A 670 81.42 10.53 -16.73
N VAL A 671 81.60 11.49 -17.63
CA VAL A 671 80.67 11.72 -18.76
C VAL A 671 81.29 11.20 -20.06
N GLY A 672 80.57 10.33 -20.77
CA GLY A 672 80.92 9.85 -22.10
C GLY A 672 80.09 10.56 -23.16
N LEU A 673 80.73 11.09 -24.19
CA LEU A 673 80.05 11.75 -25.31
C LEU A 673 79.96 10.79 -26.49
N ALA A 674 78.79 10.19 -26.71
CA ALA A 674 78.52 9.31 -27.84
C ALA A 674 78.06 10.11 -29.08
N HIS A 675 78.91 11.03 -29.53
CA HIS A 675 78.66 11.88 -30.70
C HIS A 675 79.92 12.03 -31.56
N GLY A 676 79.76 12.26 -32.87
CA GLY A 676 80.87 12.33 -33.83
C GLY A 676 80.95 11.11 -34.75
N SER A 677 82.16 10.69 -35.13
CA SER A 677 82.39 9.59 -36.08
C SER A 677 81.92 8.24 -35.51
N LYS A 678 81.50 7.30 -36.36
CA LYS A 678 80.99 5.98 -35.93
C LYS A 678 81.95 5.30 -34.94
N VAL A 679 83.24 5.24 -35.27
CA VAL A 679 84.29 4.64 -34.42
C VAL A 679 84.35 5.30 -33.03
N SER A 680 84.25 6.63 -32.95
CA SER A 680 84.28 7.33 -31.66
C SER A 680 83.04 7.06 -30.80
N ARG A 681 81.85 7.01 -31.41
CA ARG A 681 80.59 6.73 -30.71
C ARG A 681 80.56 5.29 -30.19
N GLU A 682 80.87 4.34 -31.05
CA GLU A 682 80.89 2.92 -30.70
C GLU A 682 81.83 2.65 -29.54
N LYS A 683 83.03 3.25 -29.54
CA LYS A 683 83.98 3.12 -28.43
C LYS A 683 83.39 3.58 -27.10
N VAL A 684 82.64 4.68 -27.06
CA VAL A 684 82.01 5.18 -25.83
C VAL A 684 80.90 4.24 -25.35
N ILE A 685 80.11 3.70 -26.29
CA ILE A 685 79.02 2.75 -26.00
C ILE A 685 79.59 1.41 -25.51
N ASP A 686 80.65 0.88 -26.14
CA ASP A 686 81.29 -0.37 -25.73
C ASP A 686 81.94 -0.23 -24.34
N ASP A 687 82.50 0.96 -24.04
CA ASP A 687 83.07 1.31 -22.74
C ASP A 687 82.03 1.83 -21.71
N TYR A 688 80.71 1.60 -21.89
CA TYR A 688 79.66 2.23 -21.06
C TYR A 688 79.88 2.07 -19.55
N LYS A 689 80.47 0.95 -19.10
CA LYS A 689 80.75 0.71 -17.68
C LYS A 689 81.70 1.73 -17.06
N LYS A 690 82.54 2.40 -17.86
CA LYS A 690 83.50 3.43 -17.40
C LYS A 690 82.85 4.78 -17.11
N TYR A 691 81.66 5.05 -17.67
CA TYR A 691 80.98 6.35 -17.57
C TYR A 691 79.78 6.27 -16.64
N ASP A 692 79.55 7.29 -15.84
CA ASP A 692 78.33 7.43 -15.02
C ASP A 692 77.17 8.00 -15.86
N VAL A 693 77.49 8.88 -16.81
CA VAL A 693 76.53 9.52 -17.73
C VAL A 693 77.00 9.34 -19.17
N ILE A 694 76.09 8.97 -20.07
CA ILE A 694 76.31 8.98 -21.52
C ILE A 694 75.42 10.05 -22.15
N LEU A 695 76.03 10.94 -22.92
CA LEU A 695 75.37 11.97 -23.72
C LEU A 695 75.27 11.50 -25.17
N THR A 696 74.07 11.55 -25.74
CA THR A 696 73.81 11.23 -27.15
C THR A 696 72.76 12.18 -27.72
N THR A 697 72.63 12.22 -29.05
CA THR A 697 71.55 12.96 -29.71
C THR A 697 70.47 12.01 -30.22
N TYR A 698 69.28 12.54 -30.47
CA TYR A 698 68.18 11.78 -31.09
C TYR A 698 68.62 11.04 -32.37
N GLY A 699 69.39 11.72 -33.22
CA GLY A 699 69.88 11.14 -34.47
C GLY A 699 70.93 10.04 -34.27
N THR A 700 71.88 10.22 -33.35
CA THR A 700 72.91 9.19 -33.09
C THR A 700 72.35 7.99 -32.35
N LEU A 701 71.42 8.19 -31.41
CA LEU A 701 70.71 7.10 -30.74
C LEU A 701 69.98 6.21 -31.75
N LYS A 702 69.22 6.82 -32.68
CA LYS A 702 68.49 6.08 -33.72
C LYS A 702 69.41 5.26 -34.62
N ASN A 703 70.57 5.83 -34.99
CA ASN A 703 71.52 5.14 -35.88
C ASN A 703 72.22 3.96 -35.20
N ASP A 704 72.39 4.00 -33.89
CA ASP A 704 73.14 3.01 -33.11
C ASP A 704 72.21 2.22 -32.15
N GLU A 705 70.89 2.19 -32.42
CA GLU A 705 69.83 1.65 -31.53
C GLU A 705 70.11 0.24 -31.04
N GLU A 706 70.52 -0.67 -31.93
CA GLU A 706 70.82 -2.06 -31.60
C GLU A 706 71.86 -2.22 -30.48
N LYS A 707 72.84 -1.32 -30.42
CA LYS A 707 73.86 -1.34 -29.37
C LYS A 707 73.30 -0.91 -28.03
N TYR A 708 72.48 0.14 -28.02
CA TYR A 708 71.84 0.63 -26.79
C TYR A 708 70.82 -0.37 -26.22
N SER A 709 70.12 -1.13 -27.06
CA SER A 709 69.15 -2.15 -26.63
C SER A 709 69.73 -3.25 -25.76
N SER A 710 71.05 -3.48 -25.83
CA SER A 710 71.76 -4.45 -25.00
C SER A 710 72.25 -3.90 -23.65
N LEU A 711 72.07 -2.60 -23.41
CA LEU A 711 72.56 -1.89 -22.22
C LEU A 711 71.45 -1.60 -21.22
N THR A 712 71.80 -1.56 -19.94
CA THR A 712 70.88 -1.20 -18.85
C THR A 712 71.27 0.14 -18.26
N PHE A 713 70.33 1.09 -18.28
CA PHE A 713 70.46 2.41 -17.66
C PHE A 713 69.45 2.53 -16.51
N ASP A 714 69.86 3.16 -15.41
CA ASP A 714 68.99 3.44 -14.27
C ASP A 714 68.08 4.65 -14.55
N TYR A 715 68.58 5.62 -15.33
CA TYR A 715 67.86 6.83 -15.69
C TYR A 715 67.98 7.14 -17.18
N LEU A 716 66.86 7.56 -17.76
CA LEU A 716 66.78 8.13 -19.10
C LEU A 716 66.26 9.56 -18.98
N ILE A 717 67.08 10.53 -19.39
CA ILE A 717 66.70 11.94 -19.45
C ILE A 717 66.57 12.33 -20.91
N ILE A 718 65.45 12.96 -21.24
CA ILE A 718 65.14 13.43 -22.59
C ILE A 718 65.00 14.94 -22.49
N ASP A 719 65.88 15.65 -23.18
CA ASP A 719 65.87 17.12 -23.26
C ASP A 719 65.19 17.54 -24.57
N GLU A 720 64.22 18.44 -24.46
CA GLU A 720 63.33 18.96 -25.54
C GLU A 720 62.54 17.89 -26.31
#